data_AF-A0A9D4EX79-F1
#
_entry.id   AF-A0A9D4EX79-F1
#
_cell.length_a   1.000
_cell.length_b   1.000
_cell.length_c   1.000
_cell.angle_alpha   90.00
_cell.angle_beta   90.00
_cell.angle_gamma   90.00
#
_symmetry.space_group_name_H-M   'P 1'
#
loop_
_entity.id
_entity.type
_entity.pdbx_description
1 polymer ?
#
loop_
_entity_poly.entity_id
_entity_poly.type
_entity_poly.pdbx_seq_one_letter_code
_entity_poly.pdbx_strand_id
1 'polypeptide(L)'
;LLKALFGTNLCSQWEDNQLLSSPLGRPHGHGGAHEGLYQCTFTHPYSQFTQSLAAATIKAVSPDYEDTTGMLMWLKKCVERKVPAILKPSSKADKTAIAAYIRLFEPLVIKALKQYTVTSSLPLQQQVLDLLAQLVQLRVNYCLLDSDQVFIGFVLKQFEFIEEGQIRKSDTLIPNVFNFLVLLSYEKFHSKPVITMPKIIQLCDGIMASGLDPTTHAIPALQPIVHDLFLLRGASKSDISKELETQREVIVSMLLRLINFHQAVDMFVIVLQQCHREHEERWKRLSRQVTDALLPALAKQQIDLPNQMALDAVHRLFESVAPIVFRPVDILLKALLMKPVNITSQSSLELWMCLVLAVLRVLMAQTKEEVVLSRIHELSLQLHVLKVTDTGLSDRDRTLVAALKPEEIMARILLQMIGLCVTMINEVTIKNGSCDQSCDFLCQQLSHLLMYITHMFQSGTFRRVAASSIQCTQQPAQPFFYSVKEINDNFLLLGNSQPTLTLQWCNVLILLNFSDQAFWSEVVKTPRKYVMASSASDGQEQTDDVSSQSASRAQQRCNDEILRRGGLILFCDYACENLNDSEHLTWVLINHVRDLIELSEEPPIQDFISAIHRNSAASSLFIQAIHARWGDVRHPSLVQKTLKCLDAIHLSQSGALVTLLLDRFLLTHHLSVARTCDSIACRRLEILLSESPQERAQQLPLDDLDKLLTFMQGRRLTRKHVRLVSLLVKFRESMANNKPSPLMPEVHQFALGKDLTIDKESYMRLVQSQCLGPGPCGRQAVCPTTTKP
;
A
#
# COMPACT_ATOMS: atom_id res chain seq x y z
N LEU A 1 9.11 -20.47 36.95
CA LEU A 1 9.94 -21.50 37.63
C LEU A 1 9.87 -22.85 36.92
N LEU A 2 8.70 -23.49 36.80
CA LEU A 2 8.56 -24.78 36.09
C LEU A 2 9.14 -24.76 34.66
N LYS A 3 8.87 -23.72 33.87
CA LYS A 3 9.45 -23.60 32.52
C LYS A 3 10.99 -23.60 32.51
N ALA A 4 11.63 -22.98 33.52
CA ALA A 4 13.08 -22.98 33.63
C ALA A 4 13.63 -24.34 34.12
N LEU A 5 12.97 -24.97 35.08
CA LEU A 5 13.34 -26.29 35.61
C LEU A 5 13.32 -27.38 34.52
N PHE A 6 12.31 -27.34 33.64
CA PHE A 6 12.13 -28.30 32.55
C PHE A 6 12.78 -27.86 31.23
N GLY A 7 13.52 -26.74 31.21
CA GLY A 7 14.20 -26.24 30.00
C GLY A 7 13.26 -25.85 28.86
N THR A 8 12.03 -25.44 29.17
CA THR A 8 11.02 -24.97 28.21
C THR A 8 10.85 -23.44 28.23
N ASN A 9 11.75 -22.72 28.91
CA ASN A 9 11.83 -21.27 28.83
C ASN A 9 12.55 -20.80 27.55
N LEU A 10 12.33 -19.54 27.19
CA LEU A 10 12.86 -18.95 25.95
C LEU A 10 14.36 -19.16 25.79
N CYS A 11 15.16 -18.91 26.84
CA CYS A 11 16.62 -19.09 26.81
C CYS A 11 17.07 -20.53 26.55
N SER A 12 16.30 -21.54 26.99
CA SER A 12 16.64 -22.96 26.77
C SER A 12 16.14 -23.48 25.43
N GLN A 13 15.11 -22.87 24.87
CA GLN A 13 14.58 -23.18 23.53
C GLN A 13 15.22 -22.34 22.43
N TRP A 14 16.13 -21.43 22.80
CA TRP A 14 16.86 -20.56 21.89
C TRP A 14 17.90 -21.39 21.11
N GLU A 15 17.56 -21.75 19.87
CA GLU A 15 18.51 -22.29 18.90
C GLU A 15 19.06 -21.12 18.06
N ASP A 16 20.39 -20.96 17.98
CA ASP A 16 21.06 -19.89 17.19
C ASP A 16 20.69 -19.87 15.69
N ASN A 17 20.02 -20.92 15.19
CA ASN A 17 19.60 -21.03 13.79
C ASN A 17 18.26 -20.36 13.43
N GLN A 18 17.53 -19.73 14.37
CA GLN A 18 16.26 -19.06 14.02
C GLN A 18 16.43 -17.66 13.39
N LEU A 19 17.65 -17.13 13.31
CA LEU A 19 17.92 -15.84 12.66
C LEU A 19 18.14 -15.92 11.14
N LEU A 20 18.17 -17.12 10.55
CA LEU A 20 18.42 -17.31 9.11
C LEU A 20 17.22 -17.85 8.31
N SER A 21 16.09 -18.21 8.94
CA SER A 21 14.94 -18.77 8.21
C SER A 21 13.60 -18.48 8.88
N SER A 22 13.26 -17.19 9.02
CA SER A 22 11.88 -16.73 9.09
C SER A 22 11.82 -15.33 8.49
N PRO A 23 10.95 -15.04 7.50
CA PRO A 23 10.70 -13.70 7.02
C PRO A 23 9.80 -12.96 8.03
N LEU A 24 10.24 -12.87 9.28
CA LEU A 24 9.71 -11.89 10.23
C LEU A 24 10.28 -10.55 9.81
N GLY A 25 9.57 -9.90 8.89
CA GLY A 25 9.50 -8.44 8.74
C GLY A 25 10.74 -7.67 9.13
N ARG A 26 11.92 -8.04 8.62
CA ARG A 26 12.89 -7.02 8.29
C ARG A 26 12.20 -6.25 7.16
N PRO A 27 11.94 -4.93 7.28
CA PRO A 27 11.72 -4.16 6.08
C PRO A 27 12.89 -4.55 5.19
N HIS A 28 12.58 -5.14 4.04
CA HIS A 28 13.62 -5.45 3.08
C HIS A 28 14.39 -4.15 2.96
N GLY A 29 15.65 -4.16 3.38
CA GLY A 29 16.58 -3.08 3.09
C GLY A 29 16.67 -3.04 1.58
N HIS A 30 15.69 -2.41 0.95
CA HIS A 30 15.79 -1.87 -0.38
C HIS A 30 16.99 -0.96 -0.27
N GLY A 31 18.09 -1.39 -0.88
CA GLY A 31 19.29 -0.58 -0.93
C GLY A 31 18.91 0.77 -1.50
N GLY A 32 19.01 1.83 -0.68
CA GLY A 32 19.18 3.21 -1.10
C GLY A 32 18.21 3.82 -2.12
N ALA A 33 17.06 3.22 -2.41
CA ALA A 33 16.02 3.85 -3.21
C ALA A 33 15.17 4.70 -2.26
N HIS A 34 15.22 6.02 -2.42
CA HIS A 34 14.33 6.95 -1.71
C HIS A 34 12.88 6.48 -1.90
N GLU A 35 12.19 6.13 -0.81
CA GLU A 35 10.75 5.84 -0.85
C GLU A 35 10.00 7.12 -1.22
N GLY A 36 9.70 7.27 -2.50
CA GLY A 36 8.93 8.39 -3.05
C GLY A 36 7.44 8.26 -2.77
N LEU A 37 6.70 9.36 -2.99
CA LEU A 37 5.25 9.39 -2.83
C LEU A 37 4.59 8.32 -3.68
N TYR A 38 5.03 8.15 -4.94
CA TYR A 38 4.48 7.18 -5.88
C TYR A 38 4.67 5.73 -5.39
N GLN A 39 5.83 5.45 -4.80
CA GLN A 39 6.15 4.12 -4.28
C GLN A 39 5.23 3.75 -3.12
N CYS A 40 5.01 4.67 -2.17
CA CYS A 40 4.15 4.44 -1.01
C CYS A 40 2.67 4.35 -1.39
N THR A 41 2.18 5.19 -2.31
CA THR A 41 0.74 5.26 -2.63
C THR A 41 0.29 4.23 -3.66
N PHE A 42 1.15 3.84 -4.61
CA PHE A 42 0.76 2.96 -5.73
C PHE A 42 1.61 1.70 -5.84
N THR A 43 2.94 1.84 -6.02
CA THR A 43 3.79 0.70 -6.38
C THR A 43 3.81 -0.38 -5.29
N HIS A 44 4.01 0.01 -4.03
CA HIS A 44 4.06 -0.92 -2.92
C HIS A 44 2.74 -1.65 -2.68
N PRO A 45 1.58 -0.97 -2.49
CA PRO A 45 0.31 -1.66 -2.28
C PRO A 45 -0.10 -2.51 -3.49
N TYR A 46 0.16 -2.04 -4.72
CA TYR A 46 -0.11 -2.83 -5.93
C TYR A 46 0.77 -4.09 -6.03
N SER A 47 2.06 -3.98 -5.72
CA SER A 47 2.98 -5.12 -5.73
C SER A 47 2.59 -6.18 -4.69
N GLN A 48 2.21 -5.77 -3.47
CA GLN A 48 1.74 -6.69 -2.43
C GLN A 48 0.43 -7.39 -2.85
N PHE A 49 -0.50 -6.64 -3.43
CA PHE A 49 -1.77 -7.18 -3.90
C PHE A 49 -1.56 -8.22 -5.01
N THR A 50 -0.78 -7.90 -6.04
CA THR A 50 -0.49 -8.80 -7.15
C THR A 50 0.27 -10.06 -6.71
N GLN A 51 1.22 -9.93 -5.77
CA GLN A 51 1.88 -11.08 -5.15
C GLN A 51 0.90 -11.96 -4.38
N SER A 52 -0.02 -11.37 -3.60
CA SER A 52 -1.04 -12.12 -2.88
C SER A 52 -2.00 -12.86 -3.83
N LEU A 53 -2.37 -12.23 -4.95
CA LEU A 53 -3.25 -12.82 -5.94
C LEU A 53 -2.56 -13.97 -6.68
N ALA A 54 -1.29 -13.78 -7.08
CA ALA A 54 -0.49 -14.84 -7.69
C ALA A 54 -0.29 -16.03 -6.73
N ALA A 55 -0.04 -15.77 -5.45
CA ALA A 55 0.06 -16.80 -4.43
C ALA A 55 -1.26 -17.59 -4.26
N ALA A 56 -2.42 -16.93 -4.34
CA ALA A 56 -3.72 -17.60 -4.31
C ALA A 56 -3.89 -18.57 -5.49
N THR A 57 -3.42 -18.22 -6.69
CA THR A 57 -3.44 -19.10 -7.87
C THR A 57 -2.46 -20.26 -7.73
N ILE A 58 -1.30 -20.08 -7.10
CA ILE A 58 -0.27 -21.14 -6.93
C ILE A 58 -0.65 -22.11 -5.80
N LYS A 59 -1.18 -21.64 -4.67
CA LYS A 59 -1.67 -22.48 -3.56
C LYS A 59 -2.78 -23.44 -3.99
N ALA A 60 -3.56 -23.06 -5.01
CA ALA A 60 -4.55 -23.91 -5.63
C ALA A 60 -3.95 -25.09 -6.44
N VAL A 61 -2.65 -25.06 -6.78
CA VAL A 61 -2.01 -25.97 -7.75
C VAL A 61 -0.94 -26.88 -7.12
N SER A 62 -0.31 -26.51 -6.01
CA SER A 62 0.71 -27.36 -5.36
C SER A 62 0.71 -27.25 -3.82
N PRO A 63 0.60 -28.38 -3.10
CA PRO A 63 0.67 -28.43 -1.63
C PRO A 63 2.10 -28.34 -1.07
N ASP A 64 3.13 -28.48 -1.92
CA ASP A 64 4.52 -28.66 -1.47
C ASP A 64 5.28 -27.33 -1.22
N TYR A 65 4.67 -26.18 -1.51
CA TYR A 65 5.27 -24.84 -1.38
C TYR A 65 4.85 -24.08 -0.11
N GLU A 66 4.60 -24.76 1.01
CA GLU A 66 4.35 -24.11 2.30
C GLU A 66 5.55 -24.19 3.26
N ASP A 67 6.49 -23.26 3.10
CA ASP A 67 7.40 -22.81 4.18
C ASP A 67 6.90 -21.52 4.86
N THR A 68 5.73 -20.98 4.48
CA THR A 68 5.23 -19.67 4.95
C THR A 68 4.18 -19.72 6.06
N THR A 69 3.85 -20.88 6.61
CA THR A 69 3.00 -20.97 7.82
C THR A 69 3.89 -21.21 9.03
N GLY A 70 4.83 -20.27 9.24
CA GLY A 70 5.78 -20.28 10.34
C GLY A 70 5.11 -20.49 11.69
N MET A 71 3.88 -20.04 11.91
CA MET A 71 3.14 -20.26 13.16
C MET A 71 2.58 -21.68 13.31
N LEU A 72 2.12 -22.31 12.24
CA LEU A 72 1.60 -23.69 12.25
C LEU A 72 2.74 -24.71 12.33
N MET A 73 3.84 -24.46 11.61
CA MET A 73 5.08 -25.21 11.75
C MET A 73 5.82 -24.90 13.05
N TRP A 74 5.74 -23.69 13.60
CA TRP A 74 6.27 -23.36 14.94
C TRP A 74 5.42 -23.98 16.03
N LEU A 75 4.09 -24.00 15.94
CA LEU A 75 3.22 -24.72 16.88
C LEU A 75 3.42 -26.23 16.76
N LYS A 76 3.49 -26.78 15.55
CA LYS A 76 3.81 -28.19 15.31
C LYS A 76 5.22 -28.54 15.80
N LYS A 77 6.25 -27.72 15.50
CA LYS A 77 7.60 -27.85 16.09
C LYS A 77 7.56 -27.69 17.60
N CYS A 78 6.80 -26.75 18.15
CA CYS A 78 6.71 -26.53 19.58
C CYS A 78 5.96 -27.64 20.30
N VAL A 79 5.15 -28.44 19.60
CA VAL A 79 4.48 -29.65 20.12
C VAL A 79 5.34 -30.90 19.89
N GLU A 80 5.94 -31.08 18.72
CA GLU A 80 6.85 -32.18 18.39
C GLU A 80 8.20 -32.08 19.11
N ARG A 81 8.70 -30.86 19.38
CA ARG A 81 9.87 -30.58 20.22
C ARG A 81 9.55 -30.58 21.73
N LYS A 82 8.31 -30.90 22.16
CA LYS A 82 7.96 -31.15 23.59
C LYS A 82 8.44 -32.52 24.09
N VAL A 83 9.53 -33.04 23.53
CA VAL A 83 10.38 -33.94 24.29
C VAL A 83 11.43 -33.04 24.93
N PRO A 84 11.33 -32.74 26.24
CA PRO A 84 12.37 -32.00 26.93
C PRO A 84 13.70 -32.71 26.66
N ALA A 85 14.67 -32.01 26.05
CA ALA A 85 16.03 -32.53 25.88
C ALA A 85 16.67 -32.90 27.24
N ILE A 86 16.13 -32.36 28.34
CA ILE A 86 16.51 -32.67 29.73
C ILE A 86 15.99 -34.05 30.21
N LEU A 87 15.01 -34.66 29.54
CA LEU A 87 14.60 -36.06 29.82
C LEU A 87 15.56 -37.11 29.24
N LYS A 88 16.70 -36.69 28.67
CA LYS A 88 17.92 -37.51 28.61
C LYS A 88 18.97 -37.03 29.63
N PRO A 89 18.79 -37.24 30.95
CA PRO A 89 19.89 -37.09 31.90
C PRO A 89 20.92 -38.18 31.59
N SER A 90 22.16 -37.78 31.32
CA SER A 90 23.30 -38.70 31.17
C SER A 90 23.67 -39.38 32.50
N SER A 91 23.13 -38.92 33.65
CA SER A 91 23.42 -39.47 34.98
C SER A 91 22.16 -39.79 35.81
N LYS A 92 22.25 -40.82 36.68
CA LYS A 92 21.20 -41.18 37.66
C LYS A 92 21.04 -40.13 38.78
N ALA A 93 22.06 -39.31 39.04
CA ALA A 93 22.07 -38.30 40.11
C ALA A 93 21.21 -37.07 39.77
N ASP A 94 21.18 -36.66 38.49
CA ASP A 94 20.37 -35.54 38.02
C ASP A 94 18.86 -35.85 38.07
N LYS A 95 18.47 -37.11 37.86
CA LYS A 95 17.07 -37.56 38.00
C LYS A 95 16.54 -37.41 39.43
N THR A 96 17.36 -37.75 40.42
CA THR A 96 17.01 -37.60 41.84
C THR A 96 16.92 -36.15 42.27
N ALA A 97 17.81 -35.28 41.79
CA ALA A 97 17.76 -33.85 42.09
C ALA A 97 16.53 -33.18 41.45
N ILE A 98 16.23 -33.48 40.18
CA ILE A 98 15.04 -32.98 39.49
C ILE A 98 13.76 -33.47 40.19
N ALA A 99 13.70 -34.73 40.59
CA ALA A 99 12.56 -35.26 41.35
C ALA A 99 12.39 -34.55 42.70
N ALA A 100 13.48 -34.21 43.40
CA ALA A 100 13.43 -33.44 44.64
C ALA A 100 12.92 -32.00 44.40
N TYR A 101 13.38 -31.34 43.33
CA TYR A 101 12.88 -30.00 42.96
C TYR A 101 11.40 -30.03 42.56
N ILE A 102 10.93 -31.07 41.87
CA ILE A 102 9.51 -31.23 41.52
C ILE A 102 8.65 -31.35 42.78
N ARG A 103 9.09 -32.12 43.79
CA ARG A 103 8.37 -32.27 45.07
C ARG A 103 8.20 -30.95 45.83
N LEU A 104 9.11 -29.97 45.66
CA LEU A 104 8.96 -28.65 46.29
C LEU A 104 7.75 -27.87 45.76
N PHE A 105 7.27 -28.18 44.56
CA PHE A 105 6.08 -27.53 43.99
C PHE A 105 4.77 -28.16 44.48
N GLU A 106 4.80 -29.38 45.01
CA GLU A 106 3.61 -30.13 45.45
C GLU A 106 2.70 -29.34 46.41
N PRO A 107 3.19 -28.76 47.54
CA PRO A 107 2.32 -27.99 48.44
C PRO A 107 1.73 -26.74 47.78
N LEU A 108 2.45 -26.13 46.83
CA LEU A 108 1.98 -24.96 46.10
C LEU A 108 0.87 -25.34 45.11
N VAL A 109 1.04 -26.45 44.40
CA VAL A 109 0.05 -26.99 43.46
C VAL A 109 -1.22 -27.42 44.21
N ILE A 110 -1.09 -28.13 45.33
CA ILE A 110 -2.24 -28.51 46.18
C ILE A 110 -2.97 -27.26 46.68
N LYS A 111 -2.25 -26.22 47.12
CA LYS A 111 -2.86 -24.96 47.55
C LYS A 111 -3.57 -24.25 46.41
N ALA A 112 -3.00 -24.26 45.20
CA ALA A 112 -3.62 -23.70 44.00
C ALA A 112 -4.92 -24.42 43.63
N LEU A 113 -4.93 -25.77 43.66
CA LEU A 113 -6.12 -26.60 43.44
C LEU A 113 -7.22 -26.32 44.47
N LYS A 114 -6.88 -26.24 45.75
CA LYS A 114 -7.83 -25.88 46.82
C LYS A 114 -8.35 -24.45 46.66
N GLN A 115 -7.50 -23.52 46.25
CA GLN A 115 -7.90 -22.14 46.06
C GLN A 115 -8.88 -21.99 44.89
N TYR A 116 -8.73 -22.79 43.83
CA TYR A 116 -9.64 -22.81 42.68
C TYR A 116 -11.10 -23.09 43.07
N THR A 117 -11.31 -24.06 43.97
CA THR A 117 -12.66 -24.49 44.38
C THR A 117 -13.34 -23.54 45.36
N VAL A 118 -12.58 -22.66 46.02
CA VAL A 118 -13.07 -21.72 47.03
C VAL A 118 -13.15 -20.27 46.51
N THR A 119 -12.36 -19.93 45.49
CA THR A 119 -12.31 -18.55 44.98
C THR A 119 -13.41 -18.23 43.98
N SER A 120 -13.85 -16.98 43.95
CA SER A 120 -14.71 -16.42 42.89
C SER A 120 -13.94 -15.55 41.89
N SER A 121 -12.61 -15.49 42.00
CA SER A 121 -11.75 -14.73 41.09
C SER A 121 -11.46 -15.54 39.83
N LEU A 122 -12.06 -15.14 38.70
CA LEU A 122 -11.84 -15.79 37.40
C LEU A 122 -10.40 -15.71 36.89
N PRO A 123 -9.68 -14.56 37.01
CA PRO A 123 -8.28 -14.51 36.60
C PRO A 123 -7.41 -15.49 37.38
N LEU A 124 -7.69 -15.70 38.67
CA LEU A 124 -6.98 -16.68 39.48
C LEU A 124 -7.29 -18.11 39.02
N GLN A 125 -8.56 -18.41 38.75
CA GLN A 125 -8.97 -19.70 38.21
C GLN A 125 -8.30 -20.01 36.87
N GLN A 126 -8.23 -19.02 35.97
CA GLN A 126 -7.48 -19.12 34.71
C GLN A 126 -6.01 -19.48 34.94
N GLN A 127 -5.31 -18.77 35.82
CA GLN A 127 -3.89 -19.04 36.10
C GLN A 127 -3.66 -20.43 36.69
N VAL A 128 -4.60 -20.94 37.49
CA VAL A 128 -4.54 -22.32 38.02
C VAL A 128 -4.74 -23.33 36.89
N LEU A 129 -5.68 -23.11 35.96
CA LEU A 129 -5.88 -23.97 34.79
C LEU A 129 -4.65 -23.97 33.88
N ASP A 130 -4.03 -22.82 33.65
CA ASP A 130 -2.79 -22.70 32.87
C ASP A 130 -1.63 -23.47 33.52
N LEU A 131 -1.51 -23.38 34.85
CA LEU A 131 -0.54 -24.16 35.61
C LEU A 131 -0.77 -25.67 35.43
N LEU A 132 -2.03 -26.13 35.53
CA LEU A 132 -2.37 -27.54 35.37
C LEU A 132 -2.16 -28.02 33.93
N ALA A 133 -2.58 -27.24 32.94
CA ALA A 133 -2.33 -27.51 31.53
C ALA A 133 -0.82 -27.65 31.27
N GLN A 134 0.00 -26.80 31.89
CA GLN A 134 1.45 -26.91 31.78
C GLN A 134 2.00 -28.18 32.47
N LEU A 135 1.51 -28.54 33.66
CA LEU A 135 1.93 -29.76 34.36
C LEU A 135 1.60 -31.03 33.58
N VAL A 136 0.40 -31.08 32.97
CA VAL A 136 -0.02 -32.18 32.09
C VAL A 136 0.88 -32.24 30.85
N GLN A 137 1.18 -31.11 30.21
CA GLN A 137 2.11 -31.06 29.07
C GLN A 137 3.54 -31.51 29.44
N LEU A 138 3.97 -31.29 30.68
CA LEU A 138 5.25 -31.78 31.20
C LEU A 138 5.22 -33.26 31.60
N ARG A 139 4.11 -33.98 31.32
CA ARG A 139 3.86 -35.39 31.65
C ARG A 139 3.92 -35.70 33.14
N VAL A 140 3.52 -34.74 33.97
CA VAL A 140 3.25 -35.00 35.40
C VAL A 140 1.96 -35.79 35.47
N ASN A 141 1.99 -36.93 36.16
CA ASN A 141 0.83 -37.81 36.26
C ASN A 141 -0.33 -37.11 36.99
N TYR A 142 -1.43 -36.88 36.28
CA TYR A 142 -2.61 -36.20 36.81
C TYR A 142 -3.23 -36.93 38.01
N CYS A 143 -3.12 -38.26 38.08
CA CYS A 143 -3.66 -39.07 39.17
C CYS A 143 -3.04 -38.70 40.54
N LEU A 144 -1.82 -38.14 40.54
CA LEU A 144 -1.15 -37.69 41.76
C LEU A 144 -1.64 -36.31 42.21
N LEU A 145 -2.19 -35.52 41.28
CA LEU A 145 -2.71 -34.18 41.56
C LEU A 145 -4.16 -34.22 42.02
N ASP A 146 -4.96 -35.12 41.43
CA ASP A 146 -6.39 -35.27 41.73
C ASP A 146 -6.76 -36.77 41.83
N SER A 147 -6.31 -37.44 42.89
CA SER A 147 -6.55 -38.87 43.11
C SER A 147 -8.03 -39.23 43.21
N ASP A 148 -8.82 -38.33 43.81
CA ASP A 148 -10.24 -38.52 44.10
C ASP A 148 -11.16 -37.90 43.04
N GLN A 149 -10.58 -37.35 41.95
CA GLN A 149 -11.30 -36.67 40.87
C GLN A 149 -12.21 -35.51 41.35
N VAL A 150 -11.87 -34.89 42.47
CA VAL A 150 -12.64 -33.80 43.08
C VAL A 150 -12.49 -32.53 42.25
N PHE A 151 -11.27 -32.25 41.77
CA PHE A 151 -11.01 -31.06 40.99
C PHE A 151 -11.70 -31.14 39.62
N ILE A 152 -11.52 -32.24 38.88
CA ILE A 152 -12.19 -32.41 37.59
C ILE A 152 -13.72 -32.43 37.74
N GLY A 153 -14.23 -33.09 38.80
CA GLY A 153 -15.66 -33.06 39.11
C GLY A 153 -16.20 -31.65 39.36
N PHE A 154 -15.43 -30.81 40.06
CA PHE A 154 -15.78 -29.41 40.27
C PHE A 154 -15.76 -28.61 38.96
N VAL A 155 -14.73 -28.79 38.11
CA VAL A 155 -14.66 -28.13 36.79
C VAL A 155 -15.83 -28.53 35.90
N LEU A 156 -16.23 -29.80 35.88
CA LEU A 156 -17.40 -30.26 35.12
C LEU A 156 -18.70 -29.65 35.66
N LYS A 157 -18.84 -29.54 36.97
CA LYS A 157 -20.00 -28.88 37.59
C LYS A 157 -20.04 -27.38 37.31
N GLN A 158 -18.91 -26.72 37.08
CA GLN A 158 -18.88 -25.32 36.67
C GLN A 158 -19.61 -25.08 35.34
N PHE A 159 -19.68 -26.07 34.43
CA PHE A 159 -20.45 -25.93 33.20
C PHE A 159 -21.94 -25.71 33.46
N GLU A 160 -22.55 -26.42 34.43
CA GLU A 160 -23.96 -26.21 34.79
C GLU A 160 -24.22 -24.74 35.17
N PHE A 161 -23.33 -24.15 35.97
CA PHE A 161 -23.44 -22.75 36.38
C PHE A 161 -23.14 -21.75 35.24
N ILE A 162 -22.30 -22.13 34.27
CA ILE A 162 -22.03 -21.31 33.08
C ILE A 162 -23.25 -21.34 32.15
N GLU A 163 -23.79 -22.53 31.87
CA GLU A 163 -24.96 -22.74 31.02
C GLU A 163 -26.20 -22.04 31.58
N GLU A 164 -26.38 -22.01 32.91
CA GLU A 164 -27.43 -21.25 33.60
C GLU A 164 -27.15 -19.74 33.71
N GLY A 165 -25.98 -19.26 33.24
CA GLY A 165 -25.60 -17.84 33.26
C GLY A 165 -25.29 -17.28 34.65
N GLN A 166 -25.03 -18.14 35.63
CA GLN A 166 -24.78 -17.74 37.03
C GLN A 166 -23.35 -17.22 37.25
N ILE A 167 -22.40 -17.62 36.40
CA ILE A 167 -21.01 -17.13 36.43
C ILE A 167 -20.88 -15.87 35.58
N ARG A 168 -20.59 -14.73 36.22
CA ARG A 168 -20.34 -13.46 35.52
C ARG A 168 -18.96 -13.50 34.84
N LYS A 169 -18.87 -13.08 33.57
CA LYS A 169 -17.62 -13.03 32.78
C LYS A 169 -16.95 -14.41 32.57
N SER A 170 -17.78 -15.43 32.36
CA SER A 170 -17.34 -16.79 32.01
C SER A 170 -16.54 -16.88 30.69
N ASP A 171 -16.63 -15.87 29.83
CA ASP A 171 -15.89 -15.71 28.56
C ASP A 171 -14.38 -15.91 28.73
N THR A 172 -13.80 -15.40 29.81
CA THR A 172 -12.35 -15.52 30.07
C THR A 172 -11.91 -16.90 30.53
N LEU A 173 -12.81 -17.68 31.13
CA LEU A 173 -12.50 -18.97 31.74
C LEU A 173 -12.59 -20.11 30.72
N ILE A 174 -13.59 -20.05 29.84
CA ILE A 174 -13.95 -21.13 28.90
C ILE A 174 -12.77 -21.63 28.05
N PRO A 175 -11.98 -20.78 27.36
CA PRO A 175 -10.89 -21.26 26.51
C PRO A 175 -9.87 -22.10 27.28
N ASN A 176 -9.56 -21.69 28.51
CA ASN A 176 -8.57 -22.33 29.36
C ASN A 176 -9.08 -23.66 29.92
N VAL A 177 -10.38 -23.71 30.28
CA VAL A 177 -11.03 -24.96 30.69
C VAL A 177 -10.99 -25.97 29.56
N PHE A 178 -11.43 -25.59 28.35
CA PHE A 178 -11.42 -26.50 27.20
C PHE A 178 -10.00 -26.94 26.82
N ASN A 179 -9.03 -26.03 26.84
CA ASN A 179 -7.62 -26.39 26.63
C ASN A 179 -7.13 -27.42 27.65
N PHE A 180 -7.46 -27.24 28.94
CA PHE A 180 -7.13 -28.20 29.99
C PHE A 180 -7.83 -29.56 29.78
N LEU A 181 -9.13 -29.58 29.49
CA LEU A 181 -9.89 -30.82 29.25
C LEU A 181 -9.38 -31.59 28.03
N VAL A 182 -9.04 -30.88 26.95
CA VAL A 182 -8.46 -31.48 25.73
C VAL A 182 -7.12 -32.14 26.04
N LEU A 183 -6.23 -31.47 26.79
CA LEU A 183 -4.96 -32.06 27.23
C LEU A 183 -5.17 -33.29 28.13
N LEU A 184 -6.16 -33.23 29.02
CA LEU A 184 -6.50 -34.31 29.94
C LEU A 184 -7.06 -35.54 29.21
N SER A 185 -7.62 -35.38 28.01
CA SER A 185 -8.15 -36.50 27.21
C SER A 185 -7.07 -37.47 26.69
N TYR A 186 -5.80 -37.08 26.73
CA TYR A 186 -4.66 -37.96 26.45
C TYR A 186 -4.22 -38.80 27.66
N GLU A 187 -4.58 -38.37 28.87
CA GLU A 187 -4.15 -39.01 30.12
C GLU A 187 -5.06 -40.18 30.50
N LYS A 188 -4.46 -41.21 31.10
CA LYS A 188 -5.16 -42.42 31.56
C LYS A 188 -5.00 -42.61 33.05
N PHE A 189 -6.12 -42.73 33.75
CA PHE A 189 -6.20 -43.14 35.15
C PHE A 189 -6.32 -44.67 35.23
N HIS A 190 -5.25 -45.36 35.64
CA HIS A 190 -5.24 -46.82 35.81
C HIS A 190 -5.83 -47.58 34.59
N SER A 191 -5.48 -47.13 33.37
CA SER A 191 -5.94 -47.65 32.06
C SER A 191 -7.27 -47.11 31.51
N LYS A 192 -8.06 -46.38 32.31
CA LYS A 192 -9.28 -45.69 31.83
C LYS A 192 -8.98 -44.23 31.50
N PRO A 193 -9.53 -43.67 30.41
CA PRO A 193 -9.37 -42.24 30.12
C PRO A 193 -10.01 -41.41 31.23
N VAL A 194 -9.34 -40.33 31.66
CA VAL A 194 -9.87 -39.43 32.70
C VAL A 194 -11.12 -38.70 32.19
N ILE A 195 -11.05 -38.20 30.96
CA ILE A 195 -12.17 -37.62 30.23
C ILE A 195 -12.05 -38.03 28.76
N THR A 196 -13.17 -38.33 28.10
CA THR A 196 -13.17 -38.70 26.68
C THR A 196 -13.47 -37.51 25.79
N MET A 197 -12.90 -37.49 24.58
CA MET A 197 -13.16 -36.42 23.61
C MET A 197 -14.66 -36.26 23.27
N PRO A 198 -15.46 -37.32 23.08
CA PRO A 198 -16.90 -37.18 22.89
C PRO A 198 -17.60 -36.44 24.03
N LYS A 199 -17.16 -36.63 25.30
CA LYS A 199 -17.72 -35.89 26.42
C LYS A 199 -17.37 -34.40 26.37
N ILE A 200 -16.16 -34.05 25.94
CA ILE A 200 -15.74 -32.65 25.75
C ILE A 200 -16.57 -31.99 24.64
N ILE A 201 -16.79 -32.68 23.53
CA ILE A 201 -17.62 -32.19 22.43
C ILE A 201 -19.06 -31.97 22.91
N GLN A 202 -19.62 -32.87 23.72
CA GLN A 202 -20.95 -32.71 24.32
C GLN A 202 -21.05 -31.49 25.23
N LEU A 203 -20.02 -31.19 26.04
CA LEU A 203 -20.00 -29.98 26.89
C LEU A 203 -19.98 -28.70 26.03
N CYS A 204 -19.25 -28.74 24.90
CA CYS A 204 -19.24 -27.62 23.97
C CYS A 204 -20.60 -27.43 23.26
N ASP A 205 -21.27 -28.52 22.88
CA ASP A 205 -22.62 -28.46 22.30
C ASP A 205 -23.65 -28.00 23.34
N GLY A 206 -23.48 -28.37 24.61
CA GLY A 206 -24.24 -27.86 25.76
C GLY A 206 -24.18 -26.34 25.85
N ILE A 207 -22.97 -25.77 25.93
CA ILE A 207 -22.76 -24.30 25.93
C ILE A 207 -23.38 -23.63 24.70
N MET A 208 -23.22 -24.23 23.52
CA MET A 208 -23.78 -23.69 22.29
C MET A 208 -25.32 -23.71 22.28
N ALA A 209 -25.95 -24.66 22.97
CA ALA A 209 -27.40 -24.77 23.12
C ALA A 209 -27.98 -23.89 24.25
N SER A 210 -27.14 -23.40 25.19
CA SER A 210 -27.59 -22.62 26.35
C SER A 210 -28.10 -21.20 26.03
N GLY A 211 -28.03 -20.75 24.78
CA GLY A 211 -28.47 -19.41 24.37
C GLY A 211 -27.51 -18.28 24.76
N LEU A 212 -26.32 -18.61 25.26
CA LEU A 212 -25.23 -17.65 25.49
C LEU A 212 -24.68 -17.14 24.16
N ASP A 213 -24.05 -15.97 24.18
CA ASP A 213 -23.46 -15.39 22.98
C ASP A 213 -22.35 -16.32 22.40
N PRO A 214 -22.49 -16.78 21.14
CA PRO A 214 -21.54 -17.71 20.55
C PRO A 214 -20.12 -17.16 20.41
N THR A 215 -19.94 -15.84 20.24
CA THR A 215 -18.61 -15.25 20.01
C THR A 215 -17.73 -15.29 21.26
N THR A 216 -18.36 -15.20 22.43
CA THR A 216 -17.69 -15.16 23.73
C THR A 216 -17.57 -16.53 24.39
N HIS A 217 -18.49 -17.46 24.11
CA HIS A 217 -18.55 -18.75 24.80
C HIS A 217 -18.31 -19.95 23.85
N ALA A 218 -19.15 -20.14 22.83
CA ALA A 218 -19.10 -21.34 22.00
C ALA A 218 -17.87 -21.39 21.07
N ILE A 219 -17.52 -20.29 20.41
CA ILE A 219 -16.38 -20.24 19.48
C ILE A 219 -15.04 -20.42 20.22
N PRO A 220 -14.78 -19.71 21.34
CA PRO A 220 -13.53 -19.91 22.07
C PRO A 220 -13.42 -21.31 22.71
N ALA A 221 -14.53 -21.98 23.02
CA ALA A 221 -14.55 -23.38 23.44
C ALA A 221 -14.13 -24.35 22.31
N LEU A 222 -14.57 -24.09 21.08
CA LEU A 222 -14.25 -24.91 19.91
C LEU A 222 -12.79 -24.78 19.46
N GLN A 223 -12.15 -23.63 19.67
CA GLN A 223 -10.77 -23.37 19.21
C GLN A 223 -9.77 -24.45 19.69
N PRO A 224 -9.61 -24.75 20.99
CA PRO A 224 -8.71 -25.81 21.45
C PRO A 224 -9.05 -27.19 20.87
N ILE A 225 -10.34 -27.50 20.70
CA ILE A 225 -10.81 -28.78 20.17
C ILE A 225 -10.41 -28.92 18.69
N VAL A 226 -10.64 -27.88 17.88
CA VAL A 226 -10.27 -27.87 16.45
C VAL A 226 -8.75 -28.00 16.29
N HIS A 227 -7.97 -27.22 17.04
CA HIS A 227 -6.52 -27.30 16.99
C HIS A 227 -6.00 -28.71 17.35
N ASP A 228 -6.54 -29.35 18.39
CA ASP A 228 -6.10 -30.69 18.79
C ASP A 228 -6.52 -31.79 17.80
N LEU A 229 -7.80 -31.84 17.44
CA LEU A 229 -8.35 -32.91 16.60
C LEU A 229 -7.82 -32.89 15.16
N PHE A 230 -7.59 -31.70 14.61
CA PHE A 230 -7.12 -31.58 13.24
C PHE A 230 -5.59 -31.53 13.17
N LEU A 231 -4.89 -30.75 14.02
CA LEU A 231 -3.44 -30.58 13.88
C LEU A 231 -2.61 -31.62 14.64
N LEU A 232 -3.02 -32.02 15.85
CA LEU A 232 -2.20 -32.88 16.72
C LEU A 232 -2.53 -34.37 16.53
N ARG A 233 -3.81 -34.72 16.40
CA ARG A 233 -4.24 -36.12 16.23
C ARG A 233 -4.17 -36.65 14.79
N GLY A 234 -4.02 -35.77 13.79
CA GLY A 234 -4.04 -36.13 12.37
C GLY A 234 -2.89 -37.01 11.87
N ALA A 235 -1.85 -37.24 12.69
CA ALA A 235 -0.68 -38.03 12.30
C ALA A 235 -0.80 -39.55 12.59
N SER A 236 -1.85 -40.02 13.28
CA SER A 236 -1.95 -41.41 13.77
C SER A 236 -2.80 -42.30 12.86
N LYS A 237 -2.17 -43.26 12.16
CA LYS A 237 -2.76 -44.10 11.09
C LYS A 237 -3.42 -45.44 11.52
N SER A 238 -3.84 -45.63 12.77
CA SER A 238 -4.41 -46.93 13.26
C SER A 238 -5.94 -46.90 13.39
N ASP A 239 -6.58 -48.02 13.78
CA ASP A 239 -8.04 -48.22 13.96
C ASP A 239 -8.78 -47.13 14.76
N ILE A 240 -8.04 -46.32 15.52
CA ILE A 240 -8.49 -45.08 16.18
C ILE A 240 -8.97 -44.03 15.15
N SER A 241 -8.61 -44.16 13.87
CA SER A 241 -8.96 -43.27 12.77
C SER A 241 -10.47 -43.16 12.55
N LYS A 242 -11.23 -44.27 12.65
CA LYS A 242 -12.67 -44.24 12.38
C LYS A 242 -13.45 -43.45 13.43
N GLU A 243 -13.11 -43.59 14.71
CA GLU A 243 -13.72 -42.81 15.80
C GLU A 243 -13.26 -41.35 15.76
N LEU A 244 -12.01 -41.10 15.36
CA LEU A 244 -11.50 -39.74 15.15
C LEU A 244 -12.24 -39.03 13.99
N GLU A 245 -12.54 -39.76 12.92
CA GLU A 245 -13.28 -39.25 11.77
C GLU A 245 -14.71 -38.83 12.13
N THR A 246 -15.43 -39.64 12.91
CA THR A 246 -16.78 -39.28 13.38
C THR A 246 -16.74 -38.05 14.30
N GLN A 247 -15.76 -37.96 15.20
CA GLN A 247 -15.56 -36.76 16.03
C GLN A 247 -15.29 -35.51 15.19
N ARG A 248 -14.44 -35.62 14.15
CA ARG A 248 -14.17 -34.52 13.21
C ARG A 248 -15.42 -34.08 12.44
N GLU A 249 -16.27 -35.00 12.01
CA GLU A 249 -17.52 -34.68 11.32
C GLU A 249 -18.52 -33.93 12.21
N VAL A 250 -18.63 -34.32 13.49
CA VAL A 250 -19.46 -33.60 14.47
C VAL A 250 -18.96 -32.16 14.64
N ILE A 251 -17.66 -31.96 14.77
CA ILE A 251 -17.08 -30.61 14.88
C ILE A 251 -17.31 -29.78 13.61
N VAL A 252 -17.16 -30.37 12.42
CA VAL A 252 -17.50 -29.68 11.16
C VAL A 252 -18.97 -29.26 11.15
N SER A 253 -19.89 -30.11 11.59
CA SER A 253 -21.32 -29.78 11.69
C SER A 253 -21.59 -28.64 12.69
N MET A 254 -20.94 -28.65 13.85
CA MET A 254 -21.03 -27.57 14.84
C MET A 254 -20.50 -26.24 14.27
N LEU A 255 -19.35 -26.28 13.58
CA LEU A 255 -18.76 -25.10 12.94
C LEU A 255 -19.65 -24.55 11.82
N LEU A 256 -20.29 -25.41 11.02
CA LEU A 256 -21.24 -24.99 9.97
C LEU A 256 -22.45 -24.25 10.56
N ARG A 257 -22.91 -24.63 11.77
CA ARG A 257 -23.98 -23.93 12.50
C ARG A 257 -23.56 -22.51 12.93
N LEU A 258 -22.26 -22.30 13.12
CA LEU A 258 -21.66 -21.03 13.56
C LEU A 258 -21.01 -20.25 12.41
N ILE A 259 -21.27 -20.61 11.15
CA ILE A 259 -20.62 -20.00 9.98
C ILE A 259 -20.89 -18.49 9.81
N ASN A 260 -21.93 -17.99 10.50
CA ASN A 260 -22.29 -16.57 10.53
C ASN A 260 -21.25 -15.71 11.27
N PHE A 261 -20.27 -16.30 11.95
CA PHE A 261 -19.25 -15.57 12.71
C PHE A 261 -17.86 -15.74 12.07
N HIS A 262 -17.13 -14.64 11.94
CA HIS A 262 -15.82 -14.67 11.27
C HIS A 262 -14.77 -15.53 11.99
N GLN A 263 -14.85 -15.67 13.31
CA GLN A 263 -13.93 -16.52 14.08
C GLN A 263 -14.14 -18.01 13.76
N ALA A 264 -15.36 -18.42 13.40
CA ALA A 264 -15.64 -19.78 12.92
C ALA A 264 -15.10 -20.00 11.50
N VAL A 265 -15.18 -18.97 10.64
CA VAL A 265 -14.55 -18.96 9.31
C VAL A 265 -13.03 -19.15 9.42
N ASP A 266 -12.36 -18.48 10.35
CA ASP A 266 -10.92 -18.67 10.62
C ASP A 266 -10.58 -20.12 11.01
N MET A 267 -11.40 -20.76 11.85
CA MET A 267 -11.22 -22.18 12.20
C MET A 267 -11.38 -23.09 10.98
N PHE A 268 -12.30 -22.79 10.07
CA PHE A 268 -12.44 -23.56 8.82
C PHE A 268 -11.21 -23.49 7.92
N VAL A 269 -10.47 -22.38 7.90
CA VAL A 269 -9.20 -22.27 7.14
C VAL A 269 -8.23 -23.37 7.59
N ILE A 270 -8.07 -23.55 8.91
CA ILE A 270 -7.18 -24.56 9.48
C ILE A 270 -7.67 -25.97 9.13
N VAL A 271 -8.98 -26.21 9.26
CA VAL A 271 -9.61 -27.51 8.95
C VAL A 271 -9.42 -27.88 7.47
N LEU A 272 -9.63 -26.95 6.55
CA LEU A 272 -9.49 -27.19 5.11
C LEU A 272 -8.04 -27.41 4.70
N GLN A 273 -7.09 -26.61 5.21
CA GLN A 273 -5.66 -26.78 4.96
C GLN A 273 -5.16 -28.16 5.41
N GLN A 274 -5.57 -28.59 6.61
CA GLN A 274 -5.21 -29.91 7.10
C GLN A 274 -5.89 -31.02 6.30
N CYS A 275 -7.16 -30.86 5.94
CA CYS A 275 -7.88 -31.84 5.12
C CYS A 275 -7.25 -31.99 3.73
N HIS A 276 -6.74 -30.90 3.14
CA HIS A 276 -6.01 -30.93 1.87
C HIS A 276 -4.73 -31.79 1.95
N ARG A 277 -4.00 -31.70 3.07
CA ARG A 277 -2.78 -32.50 3.31
C ARG A 277 -3.07 -33.98 3.59
N GLU A 278 -4.21 -34.29 4.21
CA GLU A 278 -4.57 -35.67 4.57
C GLU A 278 -5.24 -36.44 3.42
N HIS A 279 -6.29 -35.89 2.80
CA HIS A 279 -7.10 -36.58 1.78
C HIS A 279 -7.75 -35.60 0.78
N GLU A 280 -7.29 -35.60 -0.47
CA GLU A 280 -7.74 -34.66 -1.51
C GLU A 280 -9.25 -34.76 -1.84
N GLU A 281 -9.82 -35.96 -1.95
CA GLU A 281 -11.26 -36.11 -2.24
C GLU A 281 -12.14 -35.58 -1.12
N ARG A 282 -11.75 -35.83 0.14
CA ARG A 282 -12.47 -35.32 1.30
C ARG A 282 -12.40 -33.81 1.36
N TRP A 283 -11.23 -33.24 1.07
CA TRP A 283 -11.05 -31.80 0.95
C TRP A 283 -11.98 -31.18 -0.10
N LYS A 284 -12.13 -31.80 -1.28
CA LYS A 284 -13.07 -31.33 -2.32
C LYS A 284 -14.53 -31.35 -1.84
N ARG A 285 -14.97 -32.43 -1.16
CA ARG A 285 -16.34 -32.54 -0.63
C ARG A 285 -16.61 -31.52 0.49
N LEU A 286 -15.68 -31.38 1.43
CA LEU A 286 -15.80 -30.42 2.53
C LEU A 286 -15.75 -28.97 2.02
N SER A 287 -14.86 -28.68 1.07
CA SER A 287 -14.77 -27.39 0.39
C SER A 287 -16.12 -26.99 -0.25
N ARG A 288 -16.80 -27.95 -0.89
CA ARG A 288 -18.13 -27.73 -1.48
C ARG A 288 -19.17 -27.44 -0.40
N GLN A 289 -19.22 -28.25 0.65
CA GLN A 289 -20.15 -28.09 1.77
C GLN A 289 -20.01 -26.73 2.47
N VAL A 290 -18.78 -26.28 2.73
CA VAL A 290 -18.50 -24.98 3.35
C VAL A 290 -18.92 -23.84 2.43
N THR A 291 -18.61 -23.91 1.14
CA THR A 291 -18.97 -22.86 0.17
C THR A 291 -20.48 -22.76 -0.05
N ASP A 292 -21.17 -23.90 -0.12
CA ASP A 292 -22.63 -23.97 -0.28
C ASP A 292 -23.37 -23.43 0.95
N ALA A 293 -22.74 -23.44 2.14
CA ALA A 293 -23.27 -22.80 3.36
C ALA A 293 -22.91 -21.30 3.44
N LEU A 294 -21.66 -20.94 3.14
CA LEU A 294 -21.13 -19.58 3.31
C LEU A 294 -21.69 -18.60 2.28
N LEU A 295 -21.71 -18.99 1.00
CA LEU A 295 -22.02 -18.06 -0.09
C LEU A 295 -23.48 -17.55 -0.02
N PRO A 296 -24.49 -18.38 0.27
CA PRO A 296 -25.85 -17.88 0.51
C PRO A 296 -25.96 -17.00 1.76
N ALA A 297 -25.20 -17.30 2.82
CA ALA A 297 -25.17 -16.49 4.03
C ALA A 297 -24.55 -15.10 3.78
N LEU A 298 -23.49 -15.02 2.97
CA LEU A 298 -22.91 -13.76 2.49
C LEU A 298 -23.92 -13.00 1.60
N ALA A 299 -24.57 -13.69 0.67
CA ALA A 299 -25.56 -13.11 -0.25
C ALA A 299 -26.76 -12.50 0.49
N LYS A 300 -27.16 -13.09 1.63
CA LYS A 300 -28.22 -12.58 2.50
C LYS A 300 -27.74 -11.57 3.56
N GLN A 301 -26.45 -11.21 3.57
CA GLN A 301 -25.83 -10.31 4.56
C GLN A 301 -26.02 -10.80 6.01
N GLN A 302 -25.92 -12.12 6.25
CA GLN A 302 -26.17 -12.74 7.57
C GLN A 302 -24.90 -13.03 8.37
N ILE A 303 -23.72 -12.81 7.78
CA ILE A 303 -22.42 -13.06 8.43
C ILE A 303 -21.94 -11.75 9.07
N ASP A 304 -21.56 -11.82 10.33
CA ASP A 304 -20.99 -10.71 11.08
C ASP A 304 -19.53 -10.46 10.63
N LEU A 305 -19.36 -9.45 9.79
CA LEU A 305 -18.07 -9.00 9.26
C LEU A 305 -17.82 -7.54 9.65
N PRO A 306 -17.48 -7.27 10.93
CA PRO A 306 -17.39 -5.89 11.43
C PRO A 306 -16.10 -5.17 11.00
N ASN A 307 -15.04 -5.93 10.67
CA ASN A 307 -13.68 -5.40 10.52
C ASN A 307 -12.92 -6.03 9.36
N GLN A 308 -11.79 -5.41 8.97
CA GLN A 308 -10.87 -5.92 7.94
C GLN A 308 -10.37 -7.34 8.23
N MET A 309 -10.08 -7.66 9.50
CA MET A 309 -9.67 -9.01 9.91
C MET A 309 -10.71 -10.08 9.55
N ALA A 310 -11.99 -9.73 9.63
CA ALA A 310 -13.09 -10.63 9.30
C ALA A 310 -13.18 -10.85 7.78
N LEU A 311 -13.01 -9.79 6.98
CA LEU A 311 -12.91 -9.90 5.53
C LEU A 311 -11.71 -10.75 5.09
N ASP A 312 -10.56 -10.58 5.74
CA ASP A 312 -9.35 -11.37 5.48
C ASP A 312 -9.50 -12.84 5.87
N ALA A 313 -10.32 -13.16 6.87
CA ALA A 313 -10.70 -14.54 7.18
C ALA A 313 -11.48 -15.18 6.01
N VAL A 314 -12.44 -14.45 5.43
CA VAL A 314 -13.20 -14.92 4.25
C VAL A 314 -12.29 -15.07 3.03
N HIS A 315 -11.39 -14.11 2.77
CA HIS A 315 -10.41 -14.22 1.69
C HIS A 315 -9.52 -15.46 1.87
N ARG A 316 -8.96 -15.68 3.06
CA ARG A 316 -8.14 -16.86 3.37
C ARG A 316 -8.93 -18.16 3.25
N LEU A 317 -10.22 -18.15 3.59
CA LEU A 317 -11.09 -19.31 3.43
C LEU A 317 -11.26 -19.65 1.95
N PHE A 318 -11.64 -18.71 1.09
CA PHE A 318 -11.78 -18.97 -0.34
C PHE A 318 -10.47 -19.37 -1.03
N GLU A 319 -9.32 -18.92 -0.54
CA GLU A 319 -8.01 -19.41 -1.00
C GLU A 319 -7.71 -20.85 -0.58
N SER A 320 -8.26 -21.31 0.56
CA SER A 320 -8.07 -22.69 1.07
C SER A 320 -9.04 -23.73 0.48
N VAL A 321 -10.12 -23.27 -0.16
CA VAL A 321 -11.16 -24.10 -0.78
C VAL A 321 -10.68 -24.66 -2.11
N ALA A 322 -11.09 -25.90 -2.43
CA ALA A 322 -10.77 -26.52 -3.70
C ALA A 322 -11.28 -25.71 -4.91
N PRO A 323 -10.44 -25.39 -5.91
CA PRO A 323 -10.84 -24.57 -7.07
C PRO A 323 -12.02 -25.13 -7.88
N ILE A 324 -12.21 -26.46 -7.83
CA ILE A 324 -13.32 -27.14 -8.51
C ILE A 324 -14.69 -26.70 -7.97
N VAL A 325 -14.77 -26.22 -6.73
CA VAL A 325 -16.03 -25.79 -6.10
C VAL A 325 -16.61 -24.56 -6.79
N PHE A 326 -15.76 -23.69 -7.31
CA PHE A 326 -16.14 -22.49 -8.05
C PHE A 326 -16.41 -22.75 -9.54
N ARG A 327 -16.37 -24.01 -9.98
CA ARG A 327 -16.72 -24.44 -11.34
C ARG A 327 -18.01 -25.28 -11.29
N PRO A 328 -19.12 -24.83 -11.89
CA PRO A 328 -19.29 -23.62 -12.71
C PRO A 328 -19.34 -22.33 -11.88
N VAL A 329 -18.93 -21.22 -12.50
CA VAL A 329 -18.85 -19.87 -11.88
C VAL A 329 -20.22 -19.25 -11.59
N ASP A 330 -21.31 -19.91 -12.00
CA ASP A 330 -22.69 -19.44 -11.88
C ASP A 330 -23.07 -19.02 -10.47
N ILE A 331 -22.64 -19.79 -9.46
CA ILE A 331 -23.05 -19.55 -8.08
C ILE A 331 -22.44 -18.24 -7.58
N LEU A 332 -21.20 -17.94 -7.99
CA LEU A 332 -20.53 -16.68 -7.69
C LEU A 332 -21.18 -15.50 -8.42
N LEU A 333 -21.48 -15.66 -9.72
CA LEU A 333 -22.11 -14.60 -10.51
C LEU A 333 -23.54 -14.30 -10.05
N LYS A 334 -24.31 -15.33 -9.72
CA LYS A 334 -25.65 -15.17 -9.13
C LYS A 334 -25.57 -14.45 -7.79
N ALA A 335 -24.59 -14.77 -6.94
CA ALA A 335 -24.41 -14.08 -5.66
C ALA A 335 -24.00 -12.61 -5.84
N LEU A 336 -23.09 -12.32 -6.78
CA LEU A 336 -22.60 -10.97 -7.09
C LEU A 336 -23.70 -10.07 -7.66
N LEU A 337 -24.52 -10.62 -8.56
CA LEU A 337 -25.55 -9.89 -9.30
C LEU A 337 -26.93 -9.94 -8.64
N MET A 338 -27.07 -10.63 -7.50
CA MET A 338 -28.32 -10.65 -6.76
C MET A 338 -28.66 -9.24 -6.24
N LYS A 339 -29.96 -8.89 -6.24
CA LYS A 339 -30.42 -7.66 -5.61
C LYS A 339 -30.07 -7.68 -4.12
N PRO A 340 -29.33 -6.68 -3.60
CA PRO A 340 -28.97 -6.64 -2.19
C PRO A 340 -30.21 -6.37 -1.32
N VAL A 341 -30.23 -6.93 -0.10
CA VAL A 341 -31.38 -6.87 0.81
C VAL A 341 -31.62 -5.45 1.32
N ASN A 342 -30.56 -4.77 1.75
CA ASN A 342 -30.59 -3.35 2.10
C ASN A 342 -29.20 -2.74 1.87
N ILE A 343 -29.14 -1.56 1.25
CA ILE A 343 -27.89 -0.79 1.01
C ILE A 343 -28.03 0.66 1.48
N THR A 344 -29.11 1.01 2.19
CA THR A 344 -29.33 2.39 2.67
C THR A 344 -28.59 2.69 3.97
N SER A 345 -28.18 1.67 4.72
CA SER A 345 -27.40 1.80 5.94
C SER A 345 -25.93 1.50 5.70
N GLN A 346 -25.03 2.15 6.48
CA GLN A 346 -23.58 1.93 6.37
C GLN A 346 -23.22 0.47 6.63
N SER A 347 -23.72 -0.12 7.72
CA SER A 347 -23.40 -1.51 8.08
C SER A 347 -23.91 -2.52 7.05
N SER A 348 -25.09 -2.31 6.47
CA SER A 348 -25.59 -3.20 5.40
C SER A 348 -24.77 -3.07 4.11
N LEU A 349 -24.30 -1.86 3.79
CA LEU A 349 -23.40 -1.64 2.66
C LEU A 349 -22.03 -2.30 2.89
N GLU A 350 -21.46 -2.19 4.08
CA GLU A 350 -20.19 -2.82 4.46
C GLU A 350 -20.25 -4.35 4.34
N LEU A 351 -21.35 -4.97 4.77
CA LEU A 351 -21.57 -6.42 4.63
C LEU A 351 -21.71 -6.85 3.17
N TRP A 352 -22.44 -6.08 2.37
CA TRP A 352 -22.55 -6.34 0.93
C TRP A 352 -21.20 -6.20 0.22
N MET A 353 -20.43 -5.17 0.55
CA MET A 353 -19.11 -4.94 0.01
C MET A 353 -18.14 -6.07 0.35
N CYS A 354 -18.25 -6.69 1.53
CA CYS A 354 -17.48 -7.90 1.86
C CYS A 354 -17.76 -9.06 0.89
N LEU A 355 -19.03 -9.33 0.59
CA LEU A 355 -19.41 -10.34 -0.41
C LEU A 355 -18.78 -10.00 -1.76
N VAL A 356 -18.93 -8.75 -2.21
CA VAL A 356 -18.44 -8.37 -3.54
C VAL A 356 -16.92 -8.48 -3.64
N LEU A 357 -16.18 -7.95 -2.65
CA LEU A 357 -14.72 -8.05 -2.63
C LEU A 357 -14.26 -9.52 -2.61
N ALA A 358 -14.89 -10.36 -1.79
CA ALA A 358 -14.53 -11.77 -1.71
C ALA A 358 -14.78 -12.50 -3.05
N VAL A 359 -15.93 -12.25 -3.69
CA VAL A 359 -16.27 -12.86 -4.98
C VAL A 359 -15.40 -12.32 -6.12
N LEU A 360 -15.18 -11.02 -6.22
CA LEU A 360 -14.32 -10.42 -7.25
C LEU A 360 -12.89 -10.94 -7.16
N ARG A 361 -12.34 -11.10 -5.94
CA ARG A 361 -11.01 -11.68 -5.73
C ARG A 361 -10.93 -13.10 -6.28
N VAL A 362 -11.92 -13.95 -6.03
CA VAL A 362 -11.97 -15.32 -6.57
C VAL A 362 -12.09 -15.32 -8.10
N LEU A 363 -12.95 -14.46 -8.66
CA LEU A 363 -13.11 -14.33 -10.11
C LEU A 363 -11.80 -13.92 -10.78
N MET A 364 -11.10 -12.92 -10.25
CA MET A 364 -9.80 -12.49 -10.79
C MET A 364 -8.71 -13.55 -10.66
N ALA A 365 -8.70 -14.32 -9.57
CA ALA A 365 -7.65 -15.31 -9.30
C ALA A 365 -7.80 -16.61 -10.09
N GLN A 366 -9.03 -17.07 -10.33
CA GLN A 366 -9.31 -18.44 -10.78
C GLN A 366 -10.03 -18.54 -12.13
N THR A 367 -10.57 -17.44 -12.65
CA THR A 367 -11.43 -17.45 -13.84
C THR A 367 -10.90 -16.50 -14.92
N LYS A 368 -11.12 -16.86 -16.18
CA LYS A 368 -10.79 -15.99 -17.33
C LYS A 368 -11.99 -15.11 -17.65
N GLU A 369 -11.73 -13.91 -18.16
CA GLU A 369 -12.75 -12.95 -18.58
C GLU A 369 -13.80 -13.57 -19.51
N GLU A 370 -13.39 -14.32 -20.54
CA GLU A 370 -14.31 -14.93 -21.51
C GLU A 370 -15.35 -15.85 -20.86
N VAL A 371 -14.95 -16.61 -19.85
CA VAL A 371 -15.83 -17.54 -19.12
C VAL A 371 -16.83 -16.76 -18.26
N VAL A 372 -16.38 -15.67 -17.64
CA VAL A 372 -17.27 -14.80 -16.84
C VAL A 372 -18.33 -14.18 -17.75
N LEU A 373 -17.92 -13.61 -18.88
CA LEU A 373 -18.82 -12.94 -19.81
C LEU A 373 -19.79 -13.91 -20.50
N SER A 374 -19.34 -15.09 -20.90
CA SER A 374 -20.21 -16.10 -21.52
C SER A 374 -21.29 -16.58 -20.54
N ARG A 375 -20.94 -16.81 -19.28
CA ARG A 375 -21.91 -17.26 -18.26
C ARG A 375 -22.88 -16.16 -17.86
N ILE A 376 -22.48 -14.89 -17.84
CA ILE A 376 -23.43 -13.76 -17.65
C ILE A 376 -24.46 -13.74 -18.78
N HIS A 377 -24.02 -13.95 -20.02
CA HIS A 377 -24.92 -14.01 -21.17
C HIS A 377 -25.88 -15.21 -21.10
N GLU A 378 -25.36 -16.41 -20.83
CA GLU A 378 -26.16 -17.65 -20.79
C GLU A 378 -27.16 -17.69 -19.63
N LEU A 379 -26.82 -17.08 -18.49
CA LEU A 379 -27.71 -17.00 -17.33
C LEU A 379 -28.68 -15.80 -17.40
N SER A 380 -28.54 -14.93 -18.41
CA SER A 380 -29.33 -13.70 -18.57
C SER A 380 -29.38 -12.85 -17.29
N LEU A 381 -28.24 -12.72 -16.60
CA LEU A 381 -28.16 -11.97 -15.34
C LEU A 381 -28.26 -10.47 -15.63
N GLN A 382 -29.03 -9.75 -14.82
CA GLN A 382 -29.30 -8.33 -14.99
C GLN A 382 -28.62 -7.48 -13.91
N LEU A 383 -28.47 -6.19 -14.22
CA LEU A 383 -27.96 -5.21 -13.29
C LEU A 383 -29.06 -4.73 -12.34
N HIS A 384 -28.93 -5.03 -11.05
CA HIS A 384 -29.88 -4.60 -10.02
C HIS A 384 -29.35 -3.51 -9.08
N VAL A 385 -28.07 -3.17 -9.18
CA VAL A 385 -27.44 -2.09 -8.41
C VAL A 385 -27.61 -0.79 -9.18
N LEU A 386 -28.57 0.02 -8.78
CA LEU A 386 -28.93 1.30 -9.42
C LEU A 386 -28.91 2.43 -8.40
N LYS A 387 -28.64 3.66 -8.84
CA LYS A 387 -28.66 4.87 -8.00
C LYS A 387 -30.07 5.17 -7.49
N VAL A 388 -31.07 4.96 -8.33
CA VAL A 388 -32.49 5.19 -8.03
C VAL A 388 -33.16 3.85 -7.70
N THR A 389 -33.98 3.82 -6.65
CA THR A 389 -34.75 2.62 -6.27
C THR A 389 -35.68 2.19 -7.41
N ASP A 390 -35.94 0.88 -7.54
CA ASP A 390 -36.76 0.27 -8.62
C ASP A 390 -38.14 0.92 -8.87
N THR A 391 -38.65 1.64 -7.87
CA THR A 391 -39.91 2.41 -7.90
C THR A 391 -39.85 3.70 -8.72
N GLY A 392 -38.66 4.21 -9.03
CA GLY A 392 -38.44 5.45 -9.81
C GLY A 392 -38.05 5.23 -11.27
N LEU A 393 -37.94 3.98 -11.73
CA LEU A 393 -37.53 3.64 -13.11
C LEU A 393 -38.73 3.62 -14.05
N SER A 394 -38.61 4.28 -15.21
CA SER A 394 -39.57 4.13 -16.30
C SER A 394 -39.46 2.73 -16.92
N ASP A 395 -40.53 2.23 -17.55
CA ASP A 395 -40.48 0.97 -18.32
C ASP A 395 -39.40 1.01 -19.42
N ARG A 396 -39.12 2.20 -19.96
CA ARG A 396 -38.01 2.42 -20.90
C ARG A 396 -36.64 2.16 -20.26
N ASP A 397 -36.43 2.61 -19.03
CA ASP A 397 -35.17 2.41 -18.31
C ASP A 397 -34.95 0.93 -17.99
N ARG A 398 -36.02 0.20 -17.65
CA ARG A 398 -35.97 -1.26 -17.45
C ARG A 398 -35.60 -2.00 -18.73
N THR A 399 -36.13 -1.59 -19.88
CA THR A 399 -35.73 -2.19 -21.18
C THR A 399 -34.29 -1.88 -21.55
N LEU A 400 -33.78 -0.69 -21.22
CA LEU A 400 -32.37 -0.33 -21.43
C LEU A 400 -31.45 -1.17 -20.55
N VAL A 401 -31.78 -1.35 -19.27
CA VAL A 401 -31.02 -2.20 -18.34
C VAL A 401 -31.02 -3.67 -18.77
N ALA A 402 -32.14 -4.17 -19.29
CA ALA A 402 -32.25 -5.53 -19.80
C ALA A 402 -31.50 -5.78 -21.13
N ALA A 403 -31.25 -4.72 -21.91
CA ALA A 403 -30.57 -4.80 -23.21
C ALA A 403 -29.04 -4.63 -23.12
N LEU A 404 -28.48 -4.46 -21.91
CA LEU A 404 -27.05 -4.28 -21.71
C LEU A 404 -26.26 -5.51 -22.13
N LYS A 405 -25.09 -5.29 -22.74
CA LYS A 405 -24.14 -6.37 -23.06
C LYS A 405 -23.50 -6.90 -21.76
N PRO A 406 -23.09 -8.17 -21.70
CA PRO A 406 -22.41 -8.74 -20.50
C PRO A 406 -21.20 -7.94 -20.03
N GLU A 407 -20.41 -7.42 -20.98
CA GLU A 407 -19.23 -6.58 -20.73
C GLU A 407 -19.61 -5.24 -20.10
N GLU A 408 -20.72 -4.67 -20.56
CA GLU A 408 -21.28 -3.42 -20.06
C GLU A 408 -21.93 -3.58 -18.68
N ILE A 409 -22.58 -4.72 -18.42
CA ILE A 409 -23.12 -5.06 -17.09
C ILE A 409 -21.98 -5.06 -16.07
N MET A 410 -20.88 -5.77 -16.33
CA MET A 410 -19.72 -5.81 -15.44
C MET A 410 -19.10 -4.42 -15.23
N ALA A 411 -18.89 -3.67 -16.31
CA ALA A 411 -18.34 -2.32 -16.23
C ALA A 411 -19.22 -1.38 -15.38
N ARG A 412 -20.54 -1.40 -15.63
CA ARG A 412 -21.49 -0.55 -14.89
C ARG A 412 -21.56 -0.94 -13.42
N ILE A 413 -21.54 -2.21 -13.06
CA ILE A 413 -21.54 -2.64 -11.63
C ILE A 413 -20.37 -2.06 -10.88
N LEU A 414 -19.15 -2.18 -11.43
CA LEU A 414 -17.94 -1.66 -10.80
C LEU A 414 -18.06 -0.15 -10.55
N LEU A 415 -18.55 0.61 -11.55
CA LEU A 415 -18.77 2.06 -11.41
C LEU A 415 -19.89 2.40 -10.42
N GLN A 416 -21.02 1.67 -10.44
CA GLN A 416 -22.13 1.90 -9.50
C GLN A 416 -21.71 1.61 -8.06
N MET A 417 -20.91 0.57 -7.85
CA MET A 417 -20.35 0.23 -6.54
C MET A 417 -19.45 1.34 -5.99
N ILE A 418 -18.55 1.87 -6.82
CA ILE A 418 -17.70 3.01 -6.46
C ILE A 418 -18.59 4.21 -6.09
N GLY A 419 -19.56 4.55 -6.96
CA GLY A 419 -20.48 5.65 -6.72
C GLY A 419 -21.25 5.54 -5.40
N LEU A 420 -21.79 4.36 -5.09
CA LEU A 420 -22.50 4.09 -3.83
C LEU A 420 -21.58 4.26 -2.60
N CYS A 421 -20.39 3.66 -2.64
CA CYS A 421 -19.45 3.72 -1.51
C CYS A 421 -19.00 5.15 -1.24
N VAL A 422 -18.59 5.90 -2.27
CA VAL A 422 -18.06 7.26 -2.10
C VAL A 422 -19.17 8.21 -1.65
N THR A 423 -20.38 8.09 -2.23
CA THR A 423 -21.54 8.90 -1.79
C THR A 423 -21.84 8.66 -0.32
N MET A 424 -21.85 7.39 0.12
CA MET A 424 -22.11 7.06 1.52
C MET A 424 -20.99 7.55 2.46
N ILE A 425 -19.73 7.40 2.07
CA ILE A 425 -18.59 7.92 2.85
C ILE A 425 -18.71 9.45 2.99
N ASN A 426 -19.04 10.17 1.92
CA ASN A 426 -19.22 11.61 1.96
C ASN A 426 -20.39 12.02 2.85
N GLU A 427 -21.55 11.36 2.71
CA GLU A 427 -22.70 11.62 3.56
C GLU A 427 -22.38 11.44 5.03
N VAL A 428 -21.69 10.35 5.38
CA VAL A 428 -21.33 10.08 6.78
C VAL A 428 -20.23 11.03 7.24
N THR A 429 -19.24 11.37 6.41
CA THR A 429 -18.18 12.35 6.75
C THR A 429 -18.75 13.74 7.00
N ILE A 430 -19.74 14.16 6.20
CA ILE A 430 -20.45 15.44 6.37
C ILE A 430 -21.32 15.43 7.63
N LYS A 431 -22.02 14.31 7.91
CA LYS A 431 -22.87 14.15 9.10
C LYS A 431 -22.05 13.99 10.39
N ASN A 432 -20.87 13.38 10.34
CA ASN A 432 -20.03 13.02 11.50
C ASN A 432 -19.08 14.13 11.97
N GLY A 433 -19.35 15.40 11.66
CA GLY A 433 -18.66 16.53 12.30
C GLY A 433 -18.70 16.52 13.84
N SER A 434 -19.45 15.61 14.47
CA SER A 434 -19.61 15.49 15.92
C SER A 434 -19.86 14.07 16.49
N CYS A 435 -19.68 12.96 15.75
CA CYS A 435 -19.98 11.60 16.27
C CYS A 435 -18.90 10.56 15.92
N ASP A 436 -18.56 9.70 16.89
CA ASP A 436 -17.48 8.69 16.95
C ASP A 436 -17.62 7.48 15.99
N GLN A 437 -18.51 7.52 14.99
CA GLN A 437 -18.65 6.42 14.02
C GLN A 437 -17.63 6.59 12.89
N SER A 438 -16.52 5.86 12.96
CA SER A 438 -15.49 5.84 11.92
C SER A 438 -15.97 5.13 10.65
N CYS A 439 -15.84 5.76 9.48
CA CYS A 439 -16.02 5.11 8.17
C CYS A 439 -14.77 4.36 7.68
N ASP A 440 -13.82 4.11 8.57
CA ASP A 440 -12.50 3.59 8.21
C ASP A 440 -12.59 2.24 7.48
N PHE A 441 -13.52 1.37 7.90
CA PHE A 441 -13.70 0.07 7.27
C PHE A 441 -14.25 0.20 5.83
N LEU A 442 -15.28 1.02 5.62
CA LEU A 442 -15.80 1.28 4.27
C LEU A 442 -14.76 1.95 3.36
N CYS A 443 -13.93 2.85 3.90
CA CYS A 443 -12.78 3.43 3.19
C CYS A 443 -11.76 2.36 2.77
N GLN A 444 -11.44 1.40 3.65
CA GLN A 444 -10.56 0.28 3.32
C GLN A 444 -11.16 -0.63 2.25
N GLN A 445 -12.47 -0.92 2.33
CA GLN A 445 -13.18 -1.70 1.31
C GLN A 445 -13.19 -1.01 -0.04
N LEU A 446 -13.40 0.31 -0.09
CA LEU A 446 -13.31 1.09 -1.31
C LEU A 446 -11.88 1.07 -1.88
N SER A 447 -10.86 1.19 -1.02
CA SER A 447 -9.47 1.05 -1.45
C SER A 447 -9.21 -0.31 -2.11
N HIS A 448 -9.66 -1.41 -1.48
CA HIS A 448 -9.55 -2.74 -2.08
C HIS A 448 -10.28 -2.85 -3.42
N LEU A 449 -11.48 -2.27 -3.53
CA LEU A 449 -12.22 -2.25 -4.80
C LEU A 449 -11.45 -1.51 -5.89
N LEU A 450 -10.89 -0.33 -5.60
CA LEU A 450 -10.10 0.45 -6.55
C LEU A 450 -8.82 -0.30 -6.97
N MET A 451 -8.18 -0.99 -6.03
CA MET A 451 -7.02 -1.84 -6.32
C MET A 451 -7.38 -3.04 -7.21
N TYR A 452 -8.54 -3.66 -6.99
CA TYR A 452 -9.02 -4.76 -7.81
C TYR A 452 -9.29 -4.27 -9.25
N ILE A 453 -9.96 -3.13 -9.40
CA ILE A 453 -10.24 -2.51 -10.70
C ILE A 453 -8.94 -2.12 -11.40
N THR A 454 -7.99 -1.52 -10.68
CA THR A 454 -6.65 -1.20 -11.20
C THR A 454 -5.97 -2.45 -11.78
N HIS A 455 -6.00 -3.56 -11.04
CA HIS A 455 -5.44 -4.83 -11.52
C HIS A 455 -6.20 -5.39 -12.72
N MET A 456 -7.53 -5.37 -12.73
CA MET A 456 -8.34 -5.83 -13.87
C MET A 456 -7.96 -5.12 -15.17
N PHE A 457 -7.69 -3.82 -15.10
CA PHE A 457 -7.36 -3.00 -16.28
C PHE A 457 -5.87 -3.05 -16.64
N GLN A 458 -4.95 -2.94 -15.68
CA GLN A 458 -3.49 -2.95 -15.94
C GLN A 458 -2.94 -4.32 -16.35
N SER A 459 -3.44 -5.42 -15.76
CA SER A 459 -2.94 -6.77 -16.07
C SER A 459 -3.32 -7.25 -17.48
N GLY A 460 -4.24 -6.55 -18.15
CA GLY A 460 -4.78 -6.94 -19.44
C GLY A 460 -5.56 -8.26 -19.42
N THR A 461 -6.02 -8.70 -18.24
CA THR A 461 -6.84 -9.91 -18.06
C THR A 461 -8.32 -9.66 -18.35
N PHE A 462 -8.82 -8.44 -18.13
CA PHE A 462 -10.21 -8.03 -18.38
C PHE A 462 -10.30 -6.91 -19.43
N ARG A 463 -9.89 -7.20 -20.67
CA ARG A 463 -9.77 -6.17 -21.74
C ARG A 463 -11.12 -5.70 -22.25
N ARG A 464 -12.09 -6.60 -22.38
CA ARG A 464 -13.43 -6.27 -22.89
C ARG A 464 -14.22 -5.45 -21.88
N VAL A 465 -14.10 -5.78 -20.59
CA VAL A 465 -14.67 -4.98 -19.50
C VAL A 465 -13.98 -3.61 -19.42
N ALA A 466 -12.65 -3.52 -19.58
CA ALA A 466 -11.95 -2.24 -19.64
C ALA A 466 -12.43 -1.36 -20.80
N ALA A 467 -12.52 -1.93 -22.02
CA ALA A 467 -13.03 -1.22 -23.19
C ALA A 467 -14.47 -0.73 -23.01
N SER A 468 -15.34 -1.56 -22.43
CA SER A 468 -16.72 -1.16 -22.09
C SER A 468 -16.77 -0.07 -21.02
N SER A 469 -15.85 -0.10 -20.05
CA SER A 469 -15.73 0.94 -19.02
C SER A 469 -15.31 2.28 -19.63
N ILE A 470 -14.38 2.28 -20.59
CA ILE A 470 -13.99 3.48 -21.36
C ILE A 470 -15.19 4.02 -22.16
N GLN A 471 -15.99 3.15 -22.78
CA GLN A 471 -17.22 3.60 -23.46
C GLN A 471 -18.23 4.21 -22.48
N CYS A 472 -18.36 3.66 -21.28
CA CYS A 472 -19.24 4.18 -20.24
C CYS A 472 -18.82 5.56 -19.73
N THR A 473 -17.53 5.92 -19.77
CA THR A 473 -17.07 7.27 -19.37
C THR A 473 -17.41 8.33 -20.41
N GLN A 474 -17.53 7.94 -21.69
CA GLN A 474 -17.87 8.83 -22.80
C GLN A 474 -19.39 9.01 -23.01
N GLN A 475 -20.20 8.09 -22.50
CA GLN A 475 -21.66 8.13 -22.65
C GLN A 475 -22.31 9.21 -21.77
N PRO A 476 -23.42 9.83 -22.23
CA PRO A 476 -24.16 10.80 -21.42
C PRO A 476 -24.73 10.14 -20.16
N ALA A 477 -24.70 10.88 -19.05
CA ALA A 477 -25.22 10.45 -17.76
C ALA A 477 -26.70 10.07 -17.87
N GLN A 478 -27.01 8.79 -17.67
CA GLN A 478 -28.39 8.34 -17.48
C GLN A 478 -28.77 8.55 -16.00
N PRO A 479 -30.00 9.00 -15.70
CA PRO A 479 -30.38 9.46 -14.36
C PRO A 479 -30.37 8.35 -13.29
N PHE A 480 -30.46 7.08 -13.71
CA PHE A 480 -30.46 5.92 -12.82
C PHE A 480 -29.07 5.30 -12.58
N PHE A 481 -28.04 5.79 -13.26
CA PHE A 481 -26.65 5.39 -13.04
C PHE A 481 -25.85 6.55 -12.47
N TYR A 482 -24.92 6.25 -11.55
CA TYR A 482 -23.86 7.20 -11.19
C TYR A 482 -23.03 7.54 -12.43
N SER A 483 -22.92 8.83 -12.73
CA SER A 483 -22.05 9.31 -13.79
C SER A 483 -20.61 9.46 -13.29
N VAL A 484 -19.64 9.38 -14.20
CA VAL A 484 -18.22 9.60 -13.85
C VAL A 484 -18.00 11.00 -13.28
N LYS A 485 -18.73 12.01 -13.76
CA LYS A 485 -18.67 13.38 -13.22
C LYS A 485 -19.12 13.45 -11.77
N GLU A 486 -20.25 12.84 -11.44
CA GLU A 486 -20.75 12.78 -10.05
C GLU A 486 -19.78 12.00 -9.13
N ILE A 487 -19.17 10.93 -9.64
CA ILE A 487 -18.15 10.18 -8.89
C ILE A 487 -16.91 11.06 -8.65
N ASN A 488 -16.46 11.80 -9.67
CA ASN A 488 -15.33 12.72 -9.58
C ASN A 488 -15.57 13.82 -8.54
N ASP A 489 -16.74 14.48 -8.57
CA ASP A 489 -17.11 15.52 -7.61
C ASP A 489 -17.09 14.97 -6.17
N ASN A 490 -17.61 13.76 -5.99
CA ASN A 490 -17.58 13.08 -4.70
C ASN A 490 -16.15 12.75 -4.23
N PHE A 491 -15.25 12.31 -5.11
CA PHE A 491 -13.85 12.06 -4.76
C PHE A 491 -13.04 13.33 -4.50
N LEU A 492 -13.39 14.46 -5.13
CA LEU A 492 -12.78 15.76 -4.85
C LEU A 492 -13.13 16.25 -3.44
N LEU A 493 -14.39 16.05 -3.01
CA LEU A 493 -14.80 16.31 -1.63
C LEU A 493 -14.05 15.43 -0.63
N LEU A 494 -13.93 14.13 -0.95
CA LEU A 494 -13.21 13.13 -0.14
C LEU A 494 -11.71 13.41 -0.04
N GLY A 495 -11.11 14.05 -1.06
CA GLY A 495 -9.68 14.38 -1.09
C GLY A 495 -9.21 15.21 0.11
N ASN A 496 -10.12 15.96 0.74
CA ASN A 496 -9.83 16.72 1.96
C ASN A 496 -9.55 15.82 3.18
N SER A 497 -10.20 14.67 3.29
CA SER A 497 -10.07 13.74 4.42
C SER A 497 -9.20 12.53 4.10
N GLN A 498 -9.36 11.94 2.91
CA GLN A 498 -8.68 10.71 2.47
C GLN A 498 -8.04 10.89 1.08
N PRO A 499 -6.90 11.58 0.97
CA PRO A 499 -6.28 11.90 -0.32
C PRO A 499 -5.78 10.67 -1.08
N THR A 500 -5.41 9.59 -0.38
CA THR A 500 -4.92 8.34 -0.99
C THR A 500 -6.00 7.62 -1.78
N LEU A 501 -7.27 7.65 -1.34
CA LEU A 501 -8.40 7.07 -2.07
C LEU A 501 -8.68 7.84 -3.36
N THR A 502 -8.68 9.17 -3.30
CA THR A 502 -8.84 10.02 -4.47
C THR A 502 -7.70 9.80 -5.46
N LEU A 503 -6.46 9.62 -4.99
CA LEU A 503 -5.31 9.27 -5.81
C LEU A 503 -5.47 7.88 -6.49
N GLN A 504 -5.96 6.87 -5.78
CA GLN A 504 -6.29 5.57 -6.37
C GLN A 504 -7.38 5.68 -7.44
N TRP A 505 -8.38 6.54 -7.24
CA TRP A 505 -9.38 6.83 -8.26
C TRP A 505 -8.77 7.55 -9.47
N CYS A 506 -7.90 8.54 -9.28
CA CYS A 506 -7.15 9.18 -10.37
C CYS A 506 -6.35 8.16 -11.19
N ASN A 507 -5.76 7.16 -10.54
CA ASN A 507 -5.07 6.07 -11.25
C ASN A 507 -6.04 5.23 -12.11
N VAL A 508 -7.24 4.92 -11.59
CA VAL A 508 -8.28 4.24 -12.39
C VAL A 508 -8.75 5.12 -13.57
N LEU A 509 -8.92 6.42 -13.38
CA LEU A 509 -9.32 7.35 -14.45
C LEU A 509 -8.30 7.40 -15.60
N ILE A 510 -7.01 7.36 -15.28
CA ILE A 510 -5.93 7.29 -16.27
C ILE A 510 -6.03 6.03 -17.12
N LEU A 511 -6.28 4.88 -16.48
CA LEU A 511 -6.48 3.61 -17.19
C LEU A 511 -7.74 3.61 -18.07
N LEU A 512 -8.72 4.44 -17.74
CA LEU A 512 -9.94 4.65 -18.53
C LEU A 512 -9.77 5.72 -19.62
N ASN A 513 -8.57 6.25 -19.84
CA ASN A 513 -8.28 7.36 -20.77
C ASN A 513 -9.14 8.61 -20.51
N PHE A 514 -9.42 8.92 -19.24
CA PHE A 514 -10.19 10.11 -18.87
C PHE A 514 -9.28 11.34 -18.76
N SER A 515 -9.33 12.22 -19.78
CA SER A 515 -8.44 13.37 -19.92
C SER A 515 -9.11 14.74 -19.72
N ASP A 516 -10.25 14.80 -19.03
CA ASP A 516 -10.97 16.07 -18.81
C ASP A 516 -10.10 17.10 -18.06
N GLN A 517 -9.72 18.16 -18.75
CA GLN A 517 -8.84 19.20 -18.25
C GLN A 517 -9.44 19.93 -17.03
N ALA A 518 -10.77 20.06 -16.94
CA ALA A 518 -11.42 20.72 -15.81
C ALA A 518 -11.13 19.97 -14.50
N PHE A 519 -11.34 18.66 -14.49
CA PHE A 519 -11.08 17.80 -13.34
C PHE A 519 -9.60 17.80 -12.94
N TRP A 520 -8.69 17.54 -13.89
CA TRP A 520 -7.26 17.50 -13.60
C TRP A 520 -6.71 18.87 -13.14
N SER A 521 -7.30 19.97 -13.62
CA SER A 521 -6.94 21.30 -13.16
C SER A 521 -7.29 21.54 -11.69
N GLU A 522 -8.37 20.94 -11.19
CA GLU A 522 -8.80 21.02 -9.80
C GLU A 522 -7.94 20.14 -8.89
N VAL A 523 -7.67 18.89 -9.29
CA VAL A 523 -6.81 17.94 -8.58
C VAL A 523 -5.40 18.50 -8.39
N VAL A 524 -4.78 19.02 -9.46
CA VAL A 524 -3.41 19.57 -9.44
C VAL A 524 -3.39 21.04 -9.00
N LYS A 525 -4.55 21.63 -8.68
CA LYS A 525 -4.71 23.04 -8.27
C LYS A 525 -3.97 24.01 -9.21
N THR A 526 -4.28 23.91 -10.50
CA THR A 526 -3.61 24.68 -11.56
C THR A 526 -3.85 26.18 -11.35
N PRO A 527 -2.78 27.02 -11.36
CA PRO A 527 -2.93 28.45 -11.15
C PRO A 527 -3.79 29.07 -12.27
N ARG A 528 -4.88 29.75 -11.87
CA ARG A 528 -5.90 30.33 -12.78
C ARG A 528 -5.38 31.34 -13.81
N LYS A 529 -4.14 31.83 -13.69
CA LYS A 529 -3.53 32.76 -14.65
C LYS A 529 -3.35 32.18 -16.07
N TYR A 530 -3.53 30.86 -16.27
CA TYR A 530 -3.11 30.18 -17.51
C TYR A 530 -4.09 29.13 -18.07
N VAL A 531 -5.34 29.11 -17.58
CA VAL A 531 -6.39 28.32 -18.25
C VAL A 531 -6.62 28.97 -19.62
N MET A 532 -6.26 28.28 -20.71
CA MET A 532 -6.62 28.75 -22.05
C MET A 532 -8.14 28.91 -22.08
N ALA A 533 -8.59 30.12 -22.40
CA ALA A 533 -9.98 30.51 -22.39
C ALA A 533 -10.78 29.72 -23.42
N SER A 534 -11.34 28.58 -23.03
CA SER A 534 -12.55 28.03 -23.66
C SER A 534 -13.75 28.62 -22.91
N SER A 535 -14.34 29.65 -23.53
CA SER A 535 -15.58 30.36 -23.18
C SER A 535 -15.63 31.11 -21.84
N ALA A 536 -15.39 32.42 -21.87
CA ALA A 536 -16.30 33.44 -21.31
C ALA A 536 -15.74 34.85 -21.54
N SER A 537 -16.53 35.66 -22.23
CA SER A 537 -16.57 37.11 -22.13
C SER A 537 -16.83 37.54 -20.68
N ASP A 538 -15.93 38.27 -20.06
CA ASP A 538 -16.16 39.66 -19.62
C ASP A 538 -14.89 40.21 -18.97
N GLY A 539 -14.56 41.46 -19.26
CA GLY A 539 -13.33 42.10 -18.83
C GLY A 539 -13.32 42.39 -17.33
N GLN A 540 -12.26 41.98 -16.64
CA GLN A 540 -11.75 42.69 -15.46
C GLN A 540 -10.24 42.47 -15.35
N GLU A 541 -9.48 43.49 -15.71
CA GLU A 541 -8.06 43.61 -15.43
C GLU A 541 -7.85 43.63 -13.91
N GLN A 542 -7.25 42.57 -13.36
CA GLN A 542 -6.69 42.60 -12.00
C GLN A 542 -5.16 42.56 -12.09
N THR A 543 -4.58 43.65 -11.62
CA THR A 543 -3.16 43.97 -11.52
C THR A 543 -2.36 42.92 -10.76
N ASP A 544 -1.14 42.70 -11.25
CA ASP A 544 -0.14 41.79 -10.73
C ASP A 544 0.25 42.02 -9.27
N ASP A 545 0.08 41.00 -8.43
CA ASP A 545 0.83 40.84 -7.18
C ASP A 545 1.38 39.40 -7.07
N VAL A 546 2.63 39.23 -7.52
CA VAL A 546 3.43 37.99 -7.46
C VAL A 546 3.82 37.61 -6.02
N SER A 547 3.68 38.55 -5.07
CA SER A 547 4.03 38.39 -3.66
C SER A 547 3.04 37.50 -2.87
N SER A 548 1.77 37.41 -3.30
CA SER A 548 0.70 36.71 -2.57
C SER A 548 0.66 35.19 -2.80
N GLN A 549 1.29 34.67 -3.86
CA GLN A 549 1.30 33.23 -4.18
C GLN A 549 2.28 32.41 -3.31
N SER A 550 3.35 33.03 -2.84
CA SER A 550 4.30 32.38 -1.92
C SER A 550 3.71 32.22 -0.51
N ALA A 551 2.87 33.18 -0.08
CA ALA A 551 2.16 33.14 1.19
C ALA A 551 0.98 32.14 1.18
N SER A 552 0.30 31.96 0.04
CA SER A 552 -0.83 31.02 -0.07
C SER A 552 -0.41 29.54 -0.15
N ARG A 553 0.82 29.23 -0.60
CA ARG A 553 1.39 27.86 -0.53
C ARG A 553 1.73 27.42 0.90
N ALA A 554 1.98 28.36 1.82
CA ALA A 554 2.38 28.06 3.20
C ALA A 554 1.22 27.65 4.13
N GLN A 555 -0.04 27.84 3.70
CA GLN A 555 -1.26 27.50 4.46
C GLN A 555 -2.08 26.38 3.81
N GLN A 556 -1.49 25.59 2.91
CA GLN A 556 -2.18 24.44 2.30
C GLN A 556 -2.20 23.24 3.25
N ARG A 557 -3.35 22.55 3.31
CA ARG A 557 -3.51 21.33 4.08
C ARG A 557 -2.58 20.25 3.52
N CYS A 558 -2.00 19.42 4.40
CA CYS A 558 -1.12 18.33 3.97
C CYS A 558 -1.79 17.41 2.94
N ASN A 559 -3.07 17.06 3.16
CA ASN A 559 -3.85 16.21 2.26
C ASN A 559 -3.97 16.79 0.85
N ASP A 560 -4.11 18.12 0.74
CA ASP A 560 -4.18 18.79 -0.55
C ASP A 560 -2.86 18.72 -1.30
N GLU A 561 -1.73 18.80 -0.59
CA GLU A 561 -0.40 18.71 -1.21
C GLU A 561 -0.09 17.27 -1.66
N ILE A 562 -0.54 16.27 -0.89
CA ILE A 562 -0.48 14.86 -1.29
C ILE A 562 -1.27 14.65 -2.59
N LEU A 563 -2.50 15.14 -2.64
CA LEU A 563 -3.36 15.02 -3.82
C LEU A 563 -2.74 15.75 -5.03
N ARG A 564 -2.24 16.97 -4.82
CA ARG A 564 -1.62 17.78 -5.87
C ARG A 564 -0.40 17.10 -6.49
N ARG A 565 0.54 16.65 -5.64
CA ARG A 565 1.77 15.98 -6.08
C ARG A 565 1.47 14.62 -6.70
N GLY A 566 0.64 13.80 -6.04
CA GLY A 566 0.27 12.47 -6.53
C GLY A 566 -0.50 12.55 -7.84
N GLY A 567 -1.42 13.50 -7.98
CA GLY A 567 -2.18 13.73 -9.20
C GLY A 567 -1.29 14.16 -10.36
N LEU A 568 -0.29 15.02 -10.11
CA LEU A 568 0.69 15.40 -11.14
C LEU A 568 1.56 14.21 -11.57
N ILE A 569 2.05 13.41 -10.62
CA ILE A 569 2.86 12.21 -10.94
C ILE A 569 2.07 11.26 -11.84
N LEU A 570 0.84 10.97 -11.45
CA LEU A 570 -0.07 10.12 -12.22
C LEU A 570 -0.36 10.70 -13.61
N PHE A 571 -0.66 11.99 -13.70
CA PHE A 571 -0.93 12.62 -15.00
C PHE A 571 0.31 12.62 -15.92
N CYS A 572 1.52 12.71 -15.36
CA CYS A 572 2.76 12.58 -16.13
C CYS A 572 2.95 11.17 -16.69
N ASP A 573 2.56 10.14 -15.93
CA ASP A 573 2.55 8.74 -16.39
C ASP A 573 1.61 8.59 -17.61
N TYR A 574 0.38 9.08 -17.49
CA TYR A 574 -0.61 9.12 -18.58
C TYR A 574 -0.11 9.88 -19.82
N ALA A 575 0.46 11.07 -19.63
CA ALA A 575 0.99 11.88 -20.70
C ALA A 575 2.22 11.24 -21.37
N CYS A 576 2.98 10.41 -20.64
CA CYS A 576 4.10 9.66 -21.17
C CYS A 576 3.64 8.47 -22.05
N GLU A 577 2.52 7.84 -21.73
CA GLU A 577 1.91 6.82 -22.60
C GLU A 577 1.28 7.44 -23.86
N ASN A 578 0.73 8.66 -23.74
CA ASN A 578 0.01 9.36 -24.81
C ASN A 578 0.78 10.54 -25.41
N LEU A 579 2.09 10.39 -25.63
CA LEU A 579 2.98 11.46 -26.14
C LEU A 579 2.60 12.01 -27.54
N ASN A 580 1.75 11.30 -28.28
CA ASN A 580 1.23 11.78 -29.57
C ASN A 580 0.27 12.95 -29.39
N ASP A 581 -0.38 13.06 -28.23
CA ASP A 581 -1.26 14.18 -27.91
C ASP A 581 -0.44 15.34 -27.32
N SER A 582 -0.15 16.32 -28.18
CA SER A 582 0.64 17.49 -27.81
C SER A 582 -0.07 18.43 -26.83
N GLU A 583 -1.39 18.32 -26.66
CA GLU A 583 -2.16 19.21 -25.79
C GLU A 583 -1.83 18.97 -24.32
N HIS A 584 -1.84 17.71 -23.89
CA HIS A 584 -1.55 17.32 -22.51
C HIS A 584 -0.10 17.64 -22.13
N LEU A 585 0.85 17.35 -23.02
CA LEU A 585 2.26 17.68 -22.82
C LEU A 585 2.47 19.20 -22.67
N THR A 586 1.86 19.99 -23.56
CA THR A 586 1.97 21.45 -23.52
C THR A 586 1.33 22.02 -22.26
N TRP A 587 0.18 21.50 -21.84
CA TRP A 587 -0.50 21.93 -20.62
C TRP A 587 0.34 21.71 -19.37
N VAL A 588 0.96 20.53 -19.20
CA VAL A 588 1.82 20.22 -18.05
C VAL A 588 3.08 21.09 -18.05
N LEU A 589 3.76 21.16 -19.20
CA LEU A 589 5.01 21.91 -19.34
C LEU A 589 4.82 23.40 -19.07
N ILE A 590 3.75 23.99 -19.62
CA ILE A 590 3.44 25.39 -19.36
C ILE A 590 3.07 25.53 -17.89
N ASN A 591 2.10 24.77 -17.36
CA ASN A 591 1.48 25.10 -16.07
C ASN A 591 2.22 24.63 -14.82
N HIS A 592 2.99 23.54 -14.89
CA HIS A 592 3.49 22.83 -13.71
C HIS A 592 5.01 22.59 -13.75
N VAL A 593 5.76 23.36 -14.55
CA VAL A 593 7.22 23.20 -14.71
C VAL A 593 8.01 23.17 -13.40
N ARG A 594 7.63 24.01 -12.42
CA ARG A 594 8.28 24.05 -11.11
C ARG A 594 8.06 22.75 -10.35
N ASP A 595 6.84 22.26 -10.36
CA ASP A 595 6.44 21.06 -9.62
C ASP A 595 7.03 19.79 -10.26
N LEU A 596 7.14 19.75 -11.60
CA LEU A 596 7.89 18.71 -12.33
C LEU A 596 9.35 18.62 -11.87
N ILE A 597 10.02 19.77 -11.71
CA ILE A 597 11.42 19.81 -11.29
C ILE A 597 11.55 19.41 -9.81
N GLU A 598 10.63 19.84 -8.95
CA GLU A 598 10.65 19.47 -7.53
C GLU A 598 10.51 17.94 -7.35
N LEU A 599 9.67 17.31 -8.18
CA LEU A 599 9.35 15.87 -8.14
C LEU A 599 10.18 15.03 -9.13
N SER A 600 11.29 15.56 -9.67
CA SER A 600 12.13 14.86 -10.66
C SER A 600 12.80 13.57 -10.17
N GLU A 601 12.66 13.24 -8.89
CA GLU A 601 13.17 12.02 -8.27
C GLU A 601 12.18 10.85 -8.38
N GLU A 602 10.90 11.13 -8.67
CA GLU A 602 9.86 10.12 -8.83
C GLU A 602 9.97 9.44 -10.21
N PRO A 603 9.84 8.09 -10.31
CA PRO A 603 10.06 7.37 -11.56
C PRO A 603 9.18 7.83 -12.73
N PRO A 604 7.84 8.00 -12.61
CA PRO A 604 7.01 8.41 -13.74
C PRO A 604 7.37 9.79 -14.30
N ILE A 605 7.85 10.69 -13.43
CA ILE A 605 8.28 12.03 -13.85
C ILE A 605 9.64 11.98 -14.52
N GLN A 606 10.54 11.08 -14.08
CA GLN A 606 11.81 10.85 -14.79
C GLN A 606 11.56 10.32 -16.20
N ASP A 607 10.64 9.36 -16.36
CA ASP A 607 10.27 8.82 -17.65
C ASP A 607 9.66 9.90 -18.54
N PHE A 608 8.75 10.73 -18.01
CA PHE A 608 8.18 11.88 -18.71
C PHE A 608 9.25 12.91 -19.15
N ILE A 609 10.18 13.28 -18.27
CA ILE A 609 11.29 14.19 -18.60
C ILE A 609 12.19 13.56 -19.68
N SER A 610 12.45 12.24 -19.60
CA SER A 610 13.21 11.53 -20.61
C SER A 610 12.52 11.54 -21.98
N ALA A 611 11.18 11.44 -22.01
CA ALA A 611 10.38 11.55 -23.22
C ALA A 611 10.44 12.97 -23.81
N ILE A 612 10.37 14.01 -22.96
CA ILE A 612 10.57 15.40 -23.38
C ILE A 612 11.94 15.60 -24.03
N HIS A 613 12.99 15.00 -23.48
CA HIS A 613 14.36 15.10 -24.02
C HIS A 613 14.51 14.45 -25.40
N ARG A 614 13.66 13.47 -25.74
CA ARG A 614 13.66 12.83 -27.07
C ARG A 614 12.96 13.68 -28.13
N ASN A 615 12.11 14.64 -27.73
CA ASN A 615 11.35 15.49 -28.64
C ASN A 615 11.89 16.93 -28.64
N SER A 616 12.34 17.39 -29.81
CA SER A 616 12.94 18.72 -29.99
C SER A 616 12.00 19.89 -29.66
N ALA A 617 10.71 19.78 -30.04
CA ALA A 617 9.72 20.82 -29.77
C ALA A 617 9.34 20.87 -28.28
N ALA A 618 9.13 19.70 -27.66
CA ALA A 618 8.87 19.59 -26.23
C ALA A 618 10.04 20.12 -25.39
N SER A 619 11.27 19.79 -25.78
CA SER A 619 12.50 20.30 -25.18
C SER A 619 12.60 21.83 -25.25
N SER A 620 12.19 22.43 -26.39
CA SER A 620 12.15 23.89 -26.53
C SER A 620 11.11 24.53 -25.60
N LEU A 621 9.89 23.98 -25.56
CA LEU A 621 8.84 24.44 -24.64
C LEU A 621 9.25 24.33 -23.18
N PHE A 622 9.96 23.27 -22.80
CA PHE A 622 10.46 23.09 -21.44
C PHE A 622 11.49 24.19 -21.06
N ILE A 623 12.44 24.50 -21.95
CA ILE A 623 13.39 25.60 -21.75
C ILE A 623 12.66 26.94 -21.61
N GLN A 624 11.69 27.21 -22.49
CA GLN A 624 10.91 28.46 -22.47
C GLN A 624 10.09 28.61 -21.18
N ALA A 625 9.44 27.52 -20.74
CA ALA A 625 8.68 27.49 -19.50
C ALA A 625 9.58 27.76 -18.28
N ILE A 626 10.78 27.18 -18.24
CA ILE A 626 11.77 27.46 -17.19
C ILE A 626 12.20 28.93 -17.28
N HIS A 627 12.56 29.43 -18.47
CA HIS A 627 12.97 30.81 -18.67
C HIS A 627 11.91 31.83 -18.19
N ALA A 628 10.63 31.57 -18.45
CA ALA A 628 9.52 32.45 -18.07
C ALA A 628 9.19 32.41 -16.57
N ARG A 629 9.36 31.26 -15.91
CA ARG A 629 8.86 31.01 -14.54
C ARG A 629 9.95 31.00 -13.46
N TRP A 630 11.22 31.06 -13.84
CA TRP A 630 12.32 31.03 -12.89
C TRP A 630 12.61 32.40 -12.27
N GLY A 631 11.99 32.68 -11.11
CA GLY A 631 12.29 33.85 -10.27
C GLY A 631 13.05 33.54 -8.97
N ASP A 632 12.99 32.30 -8.50
CA ASP A 632 13.40 31.92 -7.13
C ASP A 632 14.74 31.17 -7.09
N VAL A 633 15.83 31.89 -7.39
CA VAL A 633 17.22 31.35 -7.36
C VAL A 633 17.73 31.09 -5.92
N ARG A 634 16.89 31.31 -4.90
CA ARG A 634 17.26 31.25 -3.48
C ARG A 634 17.35 29.83 -2.92
N HIS A 635 16.67 28.84 -3.51
CA HIS A 635 16.67 27.46 -3.02
C HIS A 635 17.70 26.61 -3.79
N PRO A 636 18.85 26.25 -3.17
CA PRO A 636 19.92 25.54 -3.86
C PRO A 636 19.53 24.13 -4.31
N SER A 637 18.64 23.45 -3.58
CA SER A 637 18.14 22.12 -3.93
C SER A 637 17.32 22.13 -5.21
N LEU A 638 16.41 23.09 -5.34
CA LEU A 638 15.57 23.26 -6.52
C LEU A 638 16.44 23.56 -7.76
N VAL A 639 17.38 24.49 -7.64
CA VAL A 639 18.30 24.82 -8.75
C VAL A 639 19.16 23.62 -9.15
N GLN A 640 19.64 22.84 -8.18
CA GLN A 640 20.39 21.61 -8.48
C GLN A 640 19.53 20.58 -9.23
N LYS A 641 18.27 20.40 -8.85
CA LYS A 641 17.32 19.54 -9.57
C LYS A 641 17.07 20.04 -10.99
N THR A 642 16.88 21.35 -11.19
CA THR A 642 16.74 21.95 -12.52
C THR A 642 17.94 21.66 -13.41
N LEU A 643 19.15 21.87 -12.89
CA LEU A 643 20.37 21.60 -13.67
C LEU A 643 20.49 20.12 -14.05
N LYS A 644 20.06 19.19 -13.19
CA LYS A 644 20.00 17.76 -13.54
C LYS A 644 18.98 17.50 -14.65
N CYS A 645 17.79 18.09 -14.57
CA CYS A 645 16.78 17.97 -15.63
C CYS A 645 17.28 18.56 -16.96
N LEU A 646 18.01 19.68 -16.93
CA LEU A 646 18.50 20.35 -18.15
C LEU A 646 19.72 19.64 -18.81
N ASP A 647 20.43 18.75 -18.11
CA ASP A 647 21.68 18.15 -18.61
C ASP A 647 21.46 17.27 -19.86
N ALA A 648 20.27 16.69 -20.03
CA ALA A 648 19.98 15.70 -21.07
C ALA A 648 19.03 16.18 -22.19
N ILE A 649 18.78 17.49 -22.32
CA ILE A 649 17.93 18.07 -23.36
C ILE A 649 18.38 17.68 -24.79
N HIS A 650 17.41 17.61 -25.73
CA HIS A 650 17.63 17.36 -27.15
C HIS A 650 18.73 18.25 -27.75
N LEU A 651 19.59 17.65 -28.60
CA LEU A 651 20.78 18.32 -29.13
C LEU A 651 20.42 19.58 -29.93
N SER A 652 19.31 19.56 -30.68
CA SER A 652 18.86 20.70 -31.49
C SER A 652 18.46 21.96 -30.71
N GLN A 653 18.37 21.88 -29.38
CA GLN A 653 18.04 23.01 -28.49
C GLN A 653 19.23 23.42 -27.62
N SER A 654 20.45 22.99 -27.95
CA SER A 654 21.65 23.27 -27.16
C SER A 654 21.96 24.77 -27.11
N GLY A 655 21.70 25.52 -28.19
CA GLY A 655 21.86 26.98 -28.21
C GLY A 655 20.94 27.71 -27.23
N ALA A 656 19.64 27.39 -27.26
CA ALA A 656 18.64 27.96 -26.34
C ALA A 656 18.96 27.64 -24.87
N LEU A 657 19.45 26.42 -24.59
CA LEU A 657 19.88 26.02 -23.26
C LEU A 657 21.08 26.84 -22.76
N VAL A 658 22.09 27.05 -23.60
CA VAL A 658 23.27 27.86 -23.22
C VAL A 658 22.86 29.29 -22.89
N THR A 659 21.97 29.89 -23.68
CA THR A 659 21.42 31.22 -23.41
C THR A 659 20.72 31.29 -22.05
N LEU A 660 19.87 30.31 -21.73
CA LEU A 660 19.19 30.22 -20.43
C LEU A 660 20.17 30.09 -19.26
N LEU A 661 21.16 29.20 -19.37
CA LEU A 661 22.15 28.93 -18.33
C LEU A 661 22.99 30.18 -18.01
N LEU A 662 23.42 30.90 -19.05
CA LEU A 662 24.22 32.11 -18.92
C LEU A 662 23.43 33.29 -18.35
N ASP A 663 22.21 33.51 -18.83
CA ASP A 663 21.38 34.65 -18.41
C ASP A 663 20.89 34.51 -16.96
N ARG A 664 20.43 33.31 -16.56
CA ARG A 664 19.71 33.11 -15.28
C ARG A 664 20.48 32.34 -14.21
N PHE A 665 21.22 31.29 -14.55
CA PHE A 665 21.77 30.34 -13.56
C PHE A 665 23.23 30.61 -13.16
N LEU A 666 24.02 31.23 -14.05
CA LEU A 666 25.44 31.50 -13.79
C LEU A 666 25.65 32.57 -12.70
N LEU A 667 24.71 33.50 -12.54
CA LEU A 667 24.74 34.58 -11.53
C LEU A 667 24.27 34.12 -10.13
N THR A 668 24.72 32.95 -9.67
CA THR A 668 24.35 32.40 -8.35
C THR A 668 25.40 32.68 -7.27
N HIS A 669 24.95 32.88 -6.02
CA HIS A 669 25.85 32.97 -4.86
C HIS A 669 26.45 31.59 -4.49
N HIS A 670 25.81 30.50 -4.90
CA HIS A 670 26.23 29.13 -4.61
C HIS A 670 27.25 28.62 -5.63
N LEU A 671 28.50 28.47 -5.21
CA LEU A 671 29.61 28.07 -6.10
C LEU A 671 29.44 26.67 -6.71
N SER A 672 28.82 25.73 -6.00
CA SER A 672 28.56 24.37 -6.52
C SER A 672 27.62 24.42 -7.73
N VAL A 673 26.53 25.18 -7.64
CA VAL A 673 25.57 25.40 -8.71
C VAL A 673 26.23 26.09 -9.90
N ALA A 674 27.01 27.15 -9.65
CA ALA A 674 27.76 27.85 -10.70
C ALA A 674 28.75 26.93 -11.43
N ARG A 675 29.44 26.03 -10.72
CA ARG A 675 30.35 25.03 -11.32
C ARG A 675 29.60 24.00 -12.15
N THR A 676 28.47 23.49 -11.67
CA THR A 676 27.65 22.54 -12.44
C THR A 676 27.09 23.19 -13.70
N CYS A 677 26.58 24.43 -13.59
CA CYS A 677 26.13 25.23 -14.73
C CYS A 677 27.23 25.44 -15.77
N ASP A 678 28.43 25.83 -15.34
CA ASP A 678 29.61 26.00 -16.19
C ASP A 678 29.99 24.69 -16.92
N SER A 679 29.98 23.56 -16.20
CA SER A 679 30.25 22.24 -16.79
C SER A 679 29.24 21.85 -17.87
N ILE A 680 27.93 22.06 -17.61
CA ILE A 680 26.86 21.75 -18.58
C ILE A 680 26.99 22.66 -19.80
N ALA A 681 27.18 23.98 -19.59
CA ALA A 681 27.32 24.94 -20.68
C ALA A 681 28.56 24.64 -21.56
N CYS A 682 29.71 24.33 -20.95
CA CYS A 682 30.91 23.93 -21.68
C CYS A 682 30.67 22.66 -22.52
N ARG A 683 30.07 21.61 -21.94
CA ARG A 683 29.77 20.36 -22.64
C ARG A 683 28.82 20.60 -23.82
N ARG A 684 27.80 21.44 -23.65
CA ARG A 684 26.84 21.77 -24.71
C ARG A 684 27.46 22.58 -25.84
N LEU A 685 28.36 23.51 -25.53
CA LEU A 685 29.14 24.23 -26.55
C LEU A 685 30.10 23.32 -27.30
N GLU A 686 30.73 22.34 -26.64
CA GLU A 686 31.57 21.34 -27.29
C GLU A 686 30.78 20.47 -28.27
N ILE A 687 29.55 20.07 -27.91
CA ILE A 687 28.63 19.35 -28.81
C ILE A 687 28.26 20.23 -30.01
N LEU A 688 27.87 21.50 -29.79
CA LEU A 688 27.57 22.45 -30.87
C LEU A 688 28.75 22.68 -31.82
N LEU A 689 29.98 22.73 -31.30
CA LEU A 689 31.20 22.85 -32.11
C LEU A 689 31.42 21.63 -33.02
N SER A 690 30.89 20.46 -32.67
CA SER A 690 30.98 19.24 -33.46
C SER A 690 29.90 19.09 -34.54
N GLU A 691 28.78 19.83 -34.42
CA GLU A 691 27.64 19.79 -35.37
C GLU A 691 27.94 20.52 -36.69
N SER A 692 27.07 20.42 -37.70
CA SER A 692 27.27 21.05 -39.01
C SER A 692 27.18 22.59 -38.93
N PRO A 693 27.88 23.36 -39.79
CA PRO A 693 27.88 24.83 -39.73
C PRO A 693 26.49 25.47 -39.97
N GLN A 694 25.57 24.76 -40.63
CA GLN A 694 24.19 25.22 -40.82
C GLN A 694 23.35 25.09 -39.54
N GLU A 695 23.47 23.98 -38.82
CA GLU A 695 22.78 23.75 -37.54
C GLU A 695 23.32 24.68 -36.44
N ARG A 696 24.62 24.96 -36.43
CA ARG A 696 25.24 25.94 -35.52
C ARG A 696 24.63 27.33 -35.66
N ALA A 697 24.43 27.79 -36.91
CA ALA A 697 23.86 29.11 -37.21
C ALA A 697 22.38 29.21 -36.82
N GLN A 698 21.64 28.11 -36.95
CA GLN A 698 20.22 28.06 -36.60
C GLN A 698 19.99 28.03 -35.09
N GLN A 699 20.84 27.33 -34.33
CA GLN A 699 20.65 27.18 -32.88
C GLN A 699 21.16 28.37 -32.06
N LEU A 700 22.27 29.01 -32.47
CA LEU A 700 22.81 30.18 -31.80
C LEU A 700 23.25 31.25 -32.81
N PRO A 701 22.38 32.23 -33.12
CA PRO A 701 22.70 33.33 -34.01
C PRO A 701 23.89 34.16 -33.52
N LEU A 702 24.66 34.73 -34.45
CA LEU A 702 25.82 35.58 -34.13
C LEU A 702 25.45 36.78 -33.24
N ASP A 703 24.27 37.36 -33.46
CA ASP A 703 23.78 38.50 -32.67
C ASP A 703 23.54 38.14 -31.20
N ASP A 704 23.01 36.94 -30.94
CA ASP A 704 22.74 36.48 -29.57
C ASP A 704 24.02 36.04 -28.87
N LEU A 705 24.97 35.46 -29.61
CA LEU A 705 26.31 35.17 -29.11
C LEU A 705 27.05 36.45 -28.67
N ASP A 706 26.92 37.54 -29.45
CA ASP A 706 27.53 38.83 -29.11
C ASP A 706 26.88 39.49 -27.90
N LYS A 707 25.56 39.36 -27.73
CA LYS A 707 24.84 39.76 -26.50
C LYS A 707 25.32 38.97 -25.28
N LEU A 708 25.55 37.66 -25.41
CA LEU A 708 26.05 36.82 -24.32
C LEU A 708 27.48 37.18 -23.91
N LEU A 709 28.36 37.44 -24.88
CA LEU A 709 29.74 37.87 -24.61
C LEU A 709 29.79 39.24 -23.91
N THR A 710 28.98 40.20 -24.36
CA THR A 710 28.88 41.52 -23.71
C THR A 710 28.28 41.43 -22.31
N PHE A 711 27.29 40.56 -22.08
CA PHE A 711 26.74 40.27 -20.75
C PHE A 711 27.80 39.71 -19.79
N MET A 712 28.58 38.73 -20.24
CA MET A 712 29.66 38.11 -19.45
C MET A 712 30.75 39.13 -19.05
N GLN A 713 31.10 40.03 -19.97
CA GLN A 713 32.06 41.12 -19.72
C GLN A 713 31.50 42.16 -18.74
N GLY A 714 30.26 42.62 -18.96
CA GLY A 714 29.59 43.61 -18.10
C GLY A 714 29.42 43.15 -16.65
N ARG A 715 29.23 41.84 -16.41
CA ARG A 715 29.05 41.26 -15.08
C ARG A 715 30.34 40.72 -14.43
N ARG A 716 31.52 40.94 -15.03
CA ARG A 716 32.85 40.44 -14.57
C ARG A 716 32.92 38.91 -14.38
N LEU A 717 32.12 38.15 -15.12
CA LEU A 717 32.09 36.67 -15.07
C LEU A 717 33.26 36.05 -15.85
N THR A 718 33.89 36.81 -16.74
CA THR A 718 35.00 36.38 -17.60
C THR A 718 36.23 35.88 -16.85
N ARG A 719 36.52 36.43 -15.67
CA ARG A 719 37.65 35.98 -14.83
C ARG A 719 37.36 34.71 -14.03
N LYS A 720 36.08 34.41 -13.77
CA LYS A 720 35.66 33.25 -12.97
C LYS A 720 35.49 31.99 -13.83
N HIS A 721 34.97 32.14 -15.05
CA HIS A 721 34.65 31.03 -15.95
C HIS A 721 35.49 31.11 -17.24
N VAL A 722 36.81 30.97 -17.10
CA VAL A 722 37.78 31.14 -18.20
C VAL A 722 37.56 30.13 -19.33
N ARG A 723 37.25 28.87 -18.99
CA ARG A 723 36.99 27.81 -19.98
C ARG A 723 35.78 28.13 -20.86
N LEU A 724 34.66 28.53 -20.26
CA LEU A 724 33.43 28.85 -20.97
C LEU A 724 33.62 30.01 -21.95
N VAL A 725 34.29 31.07 -21.53
CA VAL A 725 34.59 32.22 -22.39
C VAL A 725 35.50 31.81 -23.54
N SER A 726 36.51 30.97 -23.30
CA SER A 726 37.38 30.48 -24.37
C SER A 726 36.62 29.66 -25.42
N LEU A 727 35.62 28.87 -24.99
CA LEU A 727 34.77 28.08 -25.89
C LEU A 727 33.79 28.97 -26.69
N LEU A 728 33.20 29.99 -26.06
CA LEU A 728 32.33 30.95 -26.75
C LEU A 728 33.08 31.77 -27.80
N VAL A 729 34.33 32.17 -27.51
CA VAL A 729 35.20 32.87 -28.47
C VAL A 729 35.57 31.93 -29.63
N LYS A 730 35.97 30.69 -29.36
CA LYS A 730 36.23 29.68 -30.40
C LYS A 730 34.99 29.40 -31.25
N PHE A 731 33.81 29.36 -30.65
CA PHE A 731 32.54 29.20 -31.36
C PHE A 731 32.26 30.39 -32.28
N ARG A 732 32.50 31.62 -31.81
CA ARG A 732 32.40 32.83 -32.64
C ARG A 732 33.37 32.80 -33.82
N GLU A 733 34.64 32.46 -33.60
CA GLU A 733 35.68 32.42 -34.63
C GLU A 733 35.37 31.39 -35.72
N SER A 734 34.87 30.22 -35.32
CA SER A 734 34.41 29.14 -36.20
C SER A 734 33.20 29.55 -37.07
N MET A 735 32.31 30.40 -36.55
CA MET A 735 31.12 30.90 -37.25
C MET A 735 31.40 32.10 -38.15
N ALA A 736 32.35 32.96 -37.77
CA ALA A 736 32.66 34.21 -38.46
C ALA A 736 33.69 34.08 -39.59
N ASN A 737 34.01 32.85 -40.03
CA ASN A 737 35.07 32.56 -41.02
C ASN A 737 36.37 33.32 -40.72
N ASN A 738 36.88 33.23 -39.48
CA ASN A 738 38.14 33.86 -39.07
C ASN A 738 38.23 35.39 -39.29
N LYS A 739 37.16 36.16 -39.04
CA LYS A 739 37.33 37.59 -38.72
C LYS A 739 37.55 37.75 -37.21
N PRO A 740 38.74 38.22 -36.76
CA PRO A 740 39.00 38.43 -35.34
C PRO A 740 38.09 39.57 -34.82
N SER A 741 37.43 39.32 -33.69
CA SER A 741 36.68 40.35 -32.96
C SER A 741 37.63 41.13 -32.04
N PRO A 742 37.44 42.46 -31.86
CA PRO A 742 38.23 43.28 -30.93
C PRO A 742 37.98 42.96 -29.44
N LEU A 743 37.13 41.99 -29.12
CA LEU A 743 36.67 41.66 -27.77
C LEU A 743 37.47 40.50 -27.14
N MET A 744 38.81 40.55 -27.21
CA MET A 744 39.64 39.76 -26.30
C MET A 744 39.62 40.44 -24.92
N PRO A 745 39.06 39.83 -23.86
CA PRO A 745 39.47 40.23 -22.53
C PRO A 745 40.89 39.69 -22.36
N GLU A 746 41.88 40.57 -22.39
CA GLU A 746 43.19 40.26 -21.83
C GLU A 746 42.94 39.62 -20.47
N VAL A 747 43.26 38.33 -20.38
CA VAL A 747 43.56 37.72 -19.10
C VAL A 747 44.70 38.57 -18.58
N HIS A 748 44.42 39.50 -17.66
CA HIS A 748 45.46 40.09 -16.84
C HIS A 748 46.03 38.98 -15.95
N GLN A 749 46.72 38.00 -16.55
CA GLN A 749 48.07 37.74 -16.13
C GLN A 749 48.69 39.12 -16.14
N PHE A 750 49.11 39.60 -14.97
CA PHE A 750 50.22 40.54 -14.95
C PHE A 750 51.37 39.82 -15.66
N ALA A 751 51.37 39.84 -17.00
CA ALA A 751 52.60 39.95 -17.72
C ALA A 751 53.20 41.22 -17.12
N LEU A 752 54.14 41.02 -16.19
CA LEU A 752 55.19 42.02 -16.02
C LEU A 752 55.82 42.14 -17.41
N GLY A 753 55.22 43.00 -18.24
CA GLY A 753 55.90 43.56 -19.39
C GLY A 753 57.19 44.13 -18.82
N LYS A 754 58.31 43.73 -19.42
CA LYS A 754 59.66 44.01 -18.92
C LYS A 754 60.02 45.51 -18.88
N ASP A 755 59.08 46.40 -19.19
CA ASP A 755 59.26 47.85 -19.27
C ASP A 755 58.17 48.62 -18.50
N LEU A 756 57.90 48.27 -17.23
CA LEU A 756 57.17 49.15 -16.31
C LEU A 756 58.18 49.86 -15.39
N THR A 757 58.47 51.14 -15.67
CA THR A 757 59.12 52.02 -14.70
C THR A 757 58.18 52.21 -13.52
N ILE A 758 58.60 51.76 -12.33
CA ILE A 758 57.81 51.89 -11.10
C ILE A 758 57.98 53.33 -10.60
N ASP A 759 57.11 54.22 -11.07
CA ASP A 759 57.02 55.59 -10.60
C ASP A 759 56.05 55.70 -9.42
N LYS A 760 56.21 56.74 -8.58
CA LYS A 760 55.30 57.01 -7.45
C LYS A 760 53.84 57.10 -7.93
N GLU A 761 53.60 57.67 -9.10
CA GLU A 761 52.26 57.75 -9.69
C GLU A 761 51.73 56.40 -10.18
N SER A 762 52.57 55.54 -10.77
CA SER A 762 52.12 54.21 -11.20
C SER A 762 51.81 53.30 -10.00
N TYR A 763 52.58 53.43 -8.92
CA TYR A 763 52.28 52.77 -7.65
C TYR A 763 50.98 53.30 -7.03
N MET A 764 50.77 54.62 -7.00
CA MET A 764 49.53 55.21 -6.50
C MET A 764 48.30 54.81 -7.34
N ARG A 765 48.41 54.75 -8.68
CA ARG A 765 47.34 54.24 -9.55
C ARG A 765 47.06 52.76 -9.30
N LEU A 766 48.10 51.95 -9.05
CA LEU A 766 47.95 50.53 -8.71
C LEU A 766 47.22 50.36 -7.37
N VAL A 767 47.61 51.10 -6.34
CA VAL A 767 46.97 51.10 -5.02
C VAL A 767 45.53 51.61 -5.12
N GLN A 768 45.27 52.71 -5.84
CA GLN A 768 43.91 53.20 -6.08
C GLN A 768 43.04 52.15 -6.78
N SER A 769 43.58 51.45 -7.79
CA SER A 769 42.84 50.41 -8.52
C SER A 769 42.52 49.17 -7.68
N GLN A 770 43.34 48.87 -6.65
CA GLN A 770 43.18 47.69 -5.80
C GLN A 770 42.44 47.99 -4.48
N CYS A 771 42.54 49.20 -3.94
CA CYS A 771 42.01 49.59 -2.63
C CYS A 771 40.72 50.43 -2.69
N LEU A 772 40.45 51.18 -3.76
CA LEU A 772 39.25 52.03 -3.90
C LEU A 772 38.13 51.37 -4.72
N GLY A 773 38.19 50.05 -4.94
CA GLY A 773 37.13 49.31 -5.63
C GLY A 773 35.88 49.11 -4.76
N PRO A 774 34.66 49.20 -5.31
CA PRO A 774 33.40 49.11 -4.55
C PRO A 774 33.01 47.68 -4.09
N GLY A 775 33.96 46.74 -4.03
CA GLY A 775 33.71 45.33 -3.69
C GLY A 775 34.55 44.86 -2.49
N PRO A 776 34.09 43.86 -1.71
CA PRO A 776 34.83 43.37 -0.56
C PRO A 776 36.21 42.87 -0.99
N CYS A 777 37.25 43.47 -0.43
CA CYS A 777 38.63 43.16 -0.72
C CYS A 777 38.94 41.74 -0.17
N GLY A 778 38.95 40.72 -1.04
CA GLY A 778 39.43 39.36 -0.70
C GLY A 778 40.91 39.29 -0.33
N ARG A 779 41.58 40.44 -0.17
CA ARG A 779 42.98 40.64 0.18
C ARG A 779 43.14 41.62 1.34
N GLN A 780 42.25 41.60 2.34
CA GLN A 780 42.41 42.42 3.55
C GLN A 780 43.78 42.21 4.24
N ALA A 781 44.42 41.04 4.07
CA ALA A 781 45.77 40.77 4.60
C ALA A 781 46.93 41.40 3.79
N VAL A 782 46.69 41.91 2.57
CA VAL A 782 47.76 42.45 1.69
C VAL A 782 47.88 43.98 1.81
N CYS A 783 46.89 44.67 2.37
CA CYS A 783 46.97 46.11 2.65
C CYS A 783 46.64 46.44 4.12
N PRO A 784 47.50 46.10 5.10
CA PRO A 784 47.29 46.45 6.50
C PRO A 784 48.17 47.62 6.95
N THR A 785 48.38 48.66 6.13
CA THR A 785 49.21 49.82 6.54
C THR A 785 48.59 51.16 6.15
N THR A 786 47.41 51.45 6.70
CA THR A 786 47.02 52.83 7.06
C THR A 786 45.99 52.75 8.17
N THR A 787 46.45 52.54 9.41
CA THR A 787 45.71 52.95 10.60
C THR A 787 45.81 54.47 10.76
N LYS A 788 44.66 55.10 11.01
CA LYS A 788 44.38 56.53 11.30
C LYS A 788 45.40 57.23 12.24
N PRO A 789 45.47 58.58 12.29
CA PRO A 789 44.56 59.58 11.70
C PRO A 789 45.13 60.38 10.52
#